data_AF-A0A4V2SL83-F1
#
_entry.id   AF-A0A4V2SL83-F1
#
_cell.length_a   1.000
_cell.length_b   1.000
_cell.length_c   1.000
_cell.angle_alpha   90.00
_cell.angle_beta   90.00
_cell.angle_gamma   90.00
#
_symmetry.space_group_name_H-M   'P 1'
#
loop_
_entity.id
_entity.type
_entity.pdbx_description
1 polymer ?
#
loop_
_entity_poly.entity_id
_entity_poly.type
_entity_poly.pdbx_seq_one_letter_code
_entity_poly.pdbx_strand_id
1 'polypeptide(L)'
;MKSIYKILAIMLFSLTATLNAQLKNVDGTTNDEYLGKQPLTGGECNCVNSDIPNFNFSFSSDFLNAIANDRAVIEAAKRQASDWYNHQTDLMKDYIGYKNNKTFSTYDEARNYFYRKTENSYIRNNAPSAKQKIASTYYNANNAEKTGLKGLKALSYREGEINKGNLDNSLYADFKVNGVPLKDIRTISELNNIRATVNTSTVKGLWQSDQYYAMLNEINSMISSSNYSELENLAFNKKNSLYHGYNYWDRLNMIQLQLYFQDHTQYVNYPHFLPDGVFEKFHNTIEIATPNFIENEVEKNYTEYNLFHADHWKIILKDKYNNSPFYTSVAKAEHQALMNAELNRLKSRTPMGASLNVDKIVQQFQIRDKNQYEWLNANPEKADEFIIRLADAKALDAQENSEPIPDDEIISVVGENYNTEKNEINNEIDYGGRIVSLIKELNITDINQKKWMYQNTKNVSRFEVELTVISSDLFKNLIAHASNPLITEEQRITLINNLINDSEPEINSDNILDYKAEFLRMSSYLKRAGSLDKKIFGQFVEDVADQLINLKYGEVLDLYKVVRQQYFNAKFDYVLAILFTAVESFKPVIQASLIAVGGGATVRILQSIPTIYVSTELSLVLTRLSPVFLPAANSTFSAAYKSLLHASKYGIQTYSQLELHLRNLGINRTENYMQIHHLIEQRFLSRPGVAQWLGSNTNNWKSIVVSSVPGSGNEHYLKFTKLWKEAIAYGNGAGWTGANTNNVTLEQIKIAAKEIYADYPEFLQAIGLN
;
A
#
# COMPACT_ATOMS: atom_id res chain seq x y z
N MET A 1 37.59 5.56 10.62
CA MET A 1 36.55 5.47 11.69
C MET A 1 36.20 4.05 12.15
N LYS A 2 36.20 3.00 11.30
CA LYS A 2 35.83 1.63 11.74
C LYS A 2 36.87 0.88 12.60
N SER A 3 38.13 1.33 12.64
CA SER A 3 39.22 0.65 13.36
C SER A 3 39.33 1.05 14.85
N ILE A 4 38.89 2.26 15.21
CA ILE A 4 38.93 2.78 16.60
C ILE A 4 37.91 2.08 17.49
N TYR A 5 36.73 1.71 16.96
CA TYR A 5 35.70 0.98 17.70
C TYR A 5 36.09 -0.47 18.01
N LYS A 6 36.91 -1.11 17.16
CA LYS A 6 37.46 -2.45 17.44
C LYS A 6 38.51 -2.40 18.54
N ILE A 7 39.34 -1.37 18.56
CA ILE A 7 40.35 -1.15 19.61
C ILE A 7 39.69 -0.81 20.95
N LEU A 8 38.62 0.00 20.94
CA LEU A 8 37.81 0.29 22.14
C LEU A 8 37.07 -0.94 22.66
N ALA A 9 36.50 -1.77 21.78
CA ALA A 9 35.84 -3.01 22.19
C ALA A 9 36.82 -4.03 22.78
N ILE A 10 38.02 -4.15 22.22
CA ILE A 10 39.08 -5.01 22.76
C ILE A 10 39.59 -4.47 24.10
N MET A 11 39.76 -3.14 24.24
CA MET A 11 40.14 -2.53 25.52
C MET A 11 39.09 -2.73 26.62
N LEU A 12 37.79 -2.58 26.30
CA LEU A 12 36.69 -2.85 27.24
C LEU A 12 36.63 -4.33 27.64
N PHE A 13 36.91 -5.25 26.72
CA PHE A 13 36.94 -6.69 27.00
C PHE A 13 38.16 -7.11 27.81
N SER A 14 39.31 -6.46 27.61
CA SER A 14 40.50 -6.70 28.44
C SER A 14 40.35 -6.14 29.86
N LEU A 15 39.67 -5.01 30.04
CA LEU A 15 39.40 -4.40 31.35
C LEU A 15 38.47 -5.28 32.22
N THR A 16 37.44 -5.90 31.62
CA THR A 16 36.53 -6.82 32.32
C THR A 16 37.18 -8.17 32.61
N ALA A 17 38.08 -8.64 31.75
CA ALA A 17 38.87 -9.86 31.99
C ALA A 17 39.91 -9.68 33.11
N THR A 18 40.58 -8.51 33.21
CA THR A 18 41.51 -8.24 34.32
C THR A 18 40.81 -8.03 35.67
N LEU A 19 39.62 -7.43 35.68
CA LEU A 19 38.81 -7.31 36.91
C LEU A 19 38.31 -8.68 37.40
N ASN A 20 37.87 -9.56 36.49
CA ASN A 20 37.47 -10.93 36.86
C ASN A 20 38.66 -11.82 37.24
N ALA A 21 39.85 -11.60 36.69
CA ALA A 21 41.07 -12.34 37.08
C ALA A 21 41.65 -11.88 38.43
N GLN A 22 41.44 -10.63 38.84
CA GLN A 22 41.81 -10.14 40.18
C GLN A 22 40.80 -10.59 41.26
N LEU A 23 39.54 -10.86 40.89
CA LEU A 23 38.52 -11.41 41.80
C LEU A 23 38.59 -12.94 41.97
N LYS A 24 39.22 -13.67 41.04
CA LYS A 24 39.33 -15.15 41.10
C LYS A 24 40.63 -15.70 41.71
N ASN A 25 41.56 -14.84 42.12
CA ASN A 25 42.81 -15.23 42.77
C ASN A 25 42.91 -14.69 44.22
N VAL A 26 41.83 -14.84 44.98
CA VAL A 26 41.91 -14.84 46.45
C VAL A 26 41.26 -16.14 46.91
N ASP A 27 41.97 -17.24 46.68
CA ASP A 27 41.72 -18.48 47.38
C ASP A 27 42.69 -18.53 48.56
N GLY A 28 42.14 -18.69 49.77
CA GLY A 28 42.90 -19.07 50.95
C GLY A 28 42.82 -18.11 52.14
N THR A 29 41.65 -17.98 52.75
CA THR A 29 41.55 -17.93 54.22
C THR A 29 40.17 -18.42 54.67
N THR A 30 40.14 -19.63 55.21
CA THR A 30 39.29 -19.96 56.36
C THR A 30 39.50 -18.90 57.45
N ASN A 31 38.40 -18.43 58.08
CA ASN A 31 38.28 -18.03 59.50
C ASN A 31 37.22 -16.91 59.70
N ASP A 32 36.08 -17.26 60.28
CA ASP A 32 35.64 -16.77 61.60
C ASP A 32 35.81 -15.28 61.99
N GLU A 33 35.63 -14.31 61.11
CA GLU A 33 35.64 -12.89 61.50
C GLU A 33 34.42 -12.08 61.01
N TYR A 34 33.22 -12.44 61.49
CA TYR A 34 32.13 -11.46 61.69
C TYR A 34 31.29 -11.85 62.92
N LEU A 35 31.97 -12.04 64.06
CA LEU A 35 31.37 -12.01 65.40
C LEU A 35 31.96 -10.82 66.16
N GLY A 36 31.15 -9.80 66.43
CA GLY A 36 31.64 -8.56 67.04
C GLY A 36 30.58 -7.59 67.57
N LYS A 37 29.76 -8.07 68.53
CA LYS A 37 29.15 -7.32 69.66
C LYS A 37 28.29 -6.06 69.42
N GLN A 38 27.02 -6.15 69.80
CA GLN A 38 26.51 -5.48 71.02
C GLN A 38 25.45 -6.37 71.73
N PRO A 39 25.58 -6.65 73.03
CA PRO A 39 24.49 -7.20 73.84
C PRO A 39 23.68 -6.06 74.48
N LEU A 40 22.37 -6.03 74.23
CA LEU A 40 21.45 -5.31 75.09
C LEU A 40 20.99 -6.27 76.20
N THR A 41 21.33 -5.90 77.43
CA THR A 41 20.83 -6.38 78.73
C THR A 41 19.34 -6.73 78.65
N GLY A 42 18.84 -7.88 79.09
CA GLY A 42 19.01 -8.47 80.42
C GLY A 42 17.64 -8.51 81.10
N GLY A 43 16.91 -9.62 80.91
CA GLY A 43 15.65 -9.94 81.58
C GLY A 43 15.36 -11.42 81.34
N GLU A 44 15.38 -12.20 82.42
CA GLU A 44 15.24 -13.66 82.42
C GLU A 44 13.93 -14.10 81.74
N CYS A 45 14.02 -15.05 80.80
CA CYS A 45 12.87 -15.87 80.41
C CYS A 45 13.33 -17.24 79.90
N ASN A 46 12.43 -18.22 79.97
CA ASN A 46 12.66 -19.64 79.76
C ASN A 46 12.88 -19.95 78.26
N CYS A 47 14.14 -19.91 77.79
CA CYS A 47 14.50 -19.94 76.37
C CYS A 47 14.59 -21.36 75.79
N VAL A 48 13.61 -21.79 75.01
CA VAL A 48 13.83 -22.83 73.99
C VAL A 48 13.59 -22.32 72.56
N ASN A 49 12.99 -21.14 72.34
CA ASN A 49 12.71 -20.61 70.99
C ASN A 49 12.84 -19.08 70.81
N SER A 50 13.31 -18.31 71.80
CA SER A 50 13.21 -16.83 71.81
C SER A 50 14.33 -16.06 71.10
N ASP A 51 15.39 -16.73 70.63
CA ASP A 51 16.57 -16.06 70.07
C ASP A 51 16.58 -15.99 68.54
N ILE A 52 15.63 -16.64 67.87
CA ILE A 52 15.51 -16.58 66.40
C ILE A 52 14.66 -15.37 66.03
N PRO A 53 15.19 -14.39 65.28
CA PRO A 53 14.41 -13.22 64.87
C PRO A 53 13.16 -13.62 64.08
N ASN A 54 12.04 -12.94 64.32
CA ASN A 54 10.85 -13.04 63.48
C ASN A 54 11.10 -12.40 62.11
N PHE A 55 10.26 -12.74 61.14
CA PHE A 55 10.30 -12.10 59.83
C PHE A 55 10.04 -10.61 59.93
N ASN A 56 10.96 -9.87 59.32
CA ASN A 56 10.78 -8.45 59.05
C ASN A 56 10.13 -8.31 57.67
N PHE A 57 9.09 -7.47 57.57
CA PHE A 57 8.42 -7.09 56.33
C PHE A 57 8.52 -5.58 56.11
N SER A 58 9.68 -5.02 56.42
CA SER A 58 10.08 -3.67 56.00
C SER A 58 10.74 -3.77 54.62
N PHE A 59 10.14 -3.14 53.61
CA PHE A 59 10.58 -3.23 52.21
C PHE A 59 11.33 -1.97 51.79
N SER A 60 12.41 -2.18 51.03
CA SER A 60 13.25 -1.12 50.47
C SER A 60 13.68 -1.52 49.05
N SER A 61 14.54 -0.71 48.43
CA SER A 61 15.20 -1.05 47.15
C SER A 61 16.28 -2.13 47.29
N ASP A 62 16.48 -2.73 48.46
CA ASP A 62 17.46 -3.79 48.71
C ASP A 62 16.78 -5.07 49.25
N PHE A 63 17.53 -6.17 49.27
CA PHE A 63 17.07 -7.48 49.77
C PHE A 63 17.61 -7.81 51.17
N LEU A 64 18.14 -6.84 51.93
CA LEU A 64 18.81 -7.12 53.20
C LEU A 64 17.88 -7.80 54.21
N ASN A 65 16.62 -7.35 54.29
CA ASN A 65 15.65 -7.97 55.18
C ASN A 65 15.21 -9.37 54.70
N ALA A 66 15.12 -9.61 53.38
CA ALA A 66 14.89 -10.96 52.84
C ALA A 66 16.06 -11.91 53.19
N ILE A 67 17.30 -11.42 53.12
CA ILE A 67 18.50 -12.18 53.49
C ILE A 67 18.54 -12.44 55.00
N ALA A 68 18.13 -11.48 55.82
CA ALA A 68 18.01 -11.68 57.28
C ALA A 68 16.94 -12.75 57.61
N ASN A 69 15.79 -12.72 56.92
CA ASN A 69 14.74 -13.72 57.04
C ASN A 69 15.23 -15.12 56.62
N ASP A 70 15.99 -15.23 55.52
CA ASP A 70 16.62 -16.49 55.09
C ASP A 70 17.53 -17.09 56.17
N ARG A 71 18.39 -16.26 56.79
CA ARG A 71 19.25 -16.69 57.91
C ARG A 71 18.43 -17.17 59.10
N ALA A 72 17.32 -16.51 59.42
CA ALA A 72 16.41 -16.93 60.48
C ALA A 72 15.76 -18.29 60.16
N VAL A 73 15.36 -18.53 58.89
CA VAL A 73 14.86 -19.85 58.45
C VAL A 73 15.93 -20.93 58.60
N ILE A 74 17.17 -20.66 58.17
CA ILE A 74 18.28 -21.62 58.28
C ILE A 74 18.52 -21.98 59.75
N GLU A 75 18.50 -20.99 60.64
CA GLU A 75 18.71 -21.21 62.07
C GLU A 75 17.55 -21.98 62.72
N ALA A 76 16.31 -21.64 62.36
CA ALA A 76 15.13 -22.39 62.80
C ALA A 76 15.12 -23.83 62.31
N ALA A 77 15.57 -24.07 61.08
CA ALA A 77 15.71 -25.40 60.51
C ALA A 77 16.74 -26.25 61.27
N LYS A 78 17.90 -25.68 61.60
CA LYS A 78 18.92 -26.36 62.41
C LYS A 78 18.40 -26.74 63.80
N ARG A 79 17.60 -25.86 64.41
CA ARG A 79 17.02 -26.07 65.75
C ARG A 79 15.72 -26.85 65.76
N GLN A 80 15.16 -27.18 64.59
CA GLN A 80 13.85 -27.81 64.42
C GLN A 80 12.72 -27.03 65.14
N ALA A 81 12.77 -25.70 65.08
CA ALA A 81 11.90 -24.81 65.86
C ALA A 81 10.47 -24.70 65.26
N SER A 82 9.64 -25.71 65.45
CA SER A 82 8.27 -25.78 64.89
C SER A 82 7.35 -24.65 65.35
N ASP A 83 7.47 -24.21 66.60
CA ASP A 83 6.64 -23.12 67.14
C ASP A 83 6.98 -21.79 66.47
N TRP A 84 8.27 -21.54 66.25
CA TRP A 84 8.74 -20.38 65.49
C TRP A 84 8.22 -20.42 64.06
N TYR A 85 8.26 -21.59 63.40
CA TYR A 85 7.72 -21.77 62.05
C TYR A 85 6.22 -21.41 61.98
N ASN A 86 5.42 -21.96 62.90
CA ASN A 86 3.97 -21.71 62.94
C ASN A 86 3.70 -20.22 63.15
N HIS A 87 4.44 -19.57 64.06
CA HIS A 87 4.34 -18.13 64.27
C HIS A 87 4.66 -17.32 63.01
N GLN A 88 5.71 -17.70 62.25
CA GLN A 88 6.04 -17.02 60.99
C GLN A 88 4.94 -17.20 59.94
N THR A 89 4.30 -18.37 59.86
CA THR A 89 3.19 -18.57 58.92
C THR A 89 1.98 -17.69 59.25
N ASP A 90 1.71 -17.44 60.53
CA ASP A 90 0.67 -16.49 60.95
C ASP A 90 1.03 -15.05 60.61
N LEU A 91 2.28 -14.62 60.86
CA LEU A 91 2.75 -13.29 60.47
C LEU A 91 2.62 -13.06 58.96
N MET A 92 2.94 -14.06 58.15
CA MET A 92 2.82 -13.98 56.69
C MET A 92 1.37 -13.94 56.23
N LYS A 93 0.49 -14.75 56.84
CA LYS A 93 -0.95 -14.74 56.58
C LYS A 93 -1.51 -13.34 56.84
N ASP A 94 -1.17 -12.75 57.98
CA ASP A 94 -1.65 -11.43 58.38
C ASP A 94 -1.08 -10.33 57.49
N TYR A 95 0.20 -10.41 57.12
CA TYR A 95 0.82 -9.47 56.19
C TYR A 95 0.18 -9.52 54.79
N ILE A 96 -0.03 -10.73 54.23
CA ILE A 96 -0.75 -10.91 52.97
C ILE A 96 -2.17 -10.35 53.11
N GLY A 97 -2.84 -10.58 54.23
CA GLY A 97 -4.17 -10.03 54.50
C GLY A 97 -4.21 -8.51 54.48
N TYR A 98 -3.28 -7.88 55.21
CA TYR A 98 -3.11 -6.43 55.28
C TYR A 98 -2.89 -5.81 53.89
N LYS A 99 -1.92 -6.32 53.11
CA LYS A 99 -1.60 -5.80 51.77
C LYS A 99 -2.75 -5.92 50.77
N ASN A 100 -3.67 -6.86 51.00
CA ASN A 100 -4.76 -7.15 50.08
C ASN A 100 -6.13 -6.70 50.60
N ASN A 101 -6.17 -6.00 51.75
CA ASN A 101 -7.40 -5.60 52.43
C ASN A 101 -8.40 -6.77 52.56
N LYS A 102 -7.90 -7.95 52.98
CA LYS A 102 -8.66 -9.19 53.08
C LYS A 102 -8.23 -9.98 54.30
N THR A 103 -9.16 -10.62 54.99
CA THR A 103 -8.84 -11.56 56.08
C THR A 103 -8.82 -12.99 55.54
N PHE A 104 -7.90 -13.82 56.04
CA PHE A 104 -7.77 -15.22 55.66
C PHE A 104 -7.88 -16.11 56.89
N SER A 105 -8.57 -17.24 56.77
CA SER A 105 -8.75 -18.18 57.88
C SER A 105 -7.49 -19.00 58.16
N THR A 106 -6.69 -19.25 57.12
CA THR A 106 -5.47 -20.07 57.18
C THR A 106 -4.34 -19.46 56.35
N TYR A 107 -3.10 -19.82 56.67
CA TYR A 107 -1.93 -19.47 55.85
C TYR A 107 -2.03 -20.00 54.41
N ASP A 108 -2.54 -21.22 54.22
CA ASP A 108 -2.71 -21.81 52.88
C ASP A 108 -3.70 -21.01 52.02
N GLU A 109 -4.78 -20.50 52.61
CA GLU A 109 -5.74 -19.62 51.94
C GLU A 109 -5.07 -18.31 51.50
N ALA A 110 -4.31 -17.68 52.40
CA ALA A 110 -3.56 -16.45 52.12
C ALA A 110 -2.51 -16.67 51.00
N ARG A 111 -1.72 -17.74 51.09
CA ARG A 111 -0.72 -18.11 50.07
C ARG A 111 -1.36 -18.33 48.70
N ASN A 112 -2.44 -19.11 48.64
CA ASN A 112 -3.10 -19.42 47.38
C ASN A 112 -3.66 -18.15 46.73
N TYR A 113 -4.24 -17.25 47.53
CA TYR A 113 -4.67 -15.94 47.07
C TYR A 113 -3.50 -15.11 46.52
N PHE A 114 -2.39 -15.06 47.26
CA PHE A 114 -1.17 -14.34 46.84
C PHE A 114 -0.64 -14.87 45.49
N TYR A 115 -0.54 -16.18 45.31
CA TYR A 115 -0.11 -16.78 44.04
C TYR A 115 -1.03 -16.41 42.88
N ARG A 116 -2.35 -16.56 43.05
CA ARG A 116 -3.31 -16.21 42.00
C ARG A 116 -3.22 -14.75 41.62
N LYS A 117 -3.15 -13.86 42.61
CA LYS A 117 -3.04 -12.42 42.37
C LYS A 117 -1.76 -12.05 41.62
N THR A 118 -0.61 -12.59 42.04
CA THR A 118 0.69 -12.28 41.41
C THR A 118 0.78 -12.85 39.99
N GLU A 119 0.41 -14.12 39.78
CA GLU A 119 0.41 -14.71 38.45
C GLU A 119 -0.61 -14.05 37.51
N ASN A 120 -1.79 -13.67 38.00
CA ASN A 120 -2.76 -12.91 37.18
C ASN A 120 -2.17 -11.56 36.72
N SER A 121 -1.41 -10.87 37.58
CA SER A 121 -0.70 -9.65 37.21
C SER A 121 0.35 -9.89 36.12
N TYR A 122 1.15 -10.95 36.26
CA TYR A 122 2.13 -11.32 35.25
C TYR A 122 1.49 -11.69 33.91
N ILE A 123 0.40 -12.45 33.92
CA ILE A 123 -0.36 -12.78 32.69
C ILE A 123 -0.84 -11.52 31.99
N ARG A 124 -1.42 -10.56 32.72
CA ARG A 124 -1.88 -9.28 32.14
C ARG A 124 -0.75 -8.51 31.46
N ASN A 125 0.45 -8.56 32.01
CA ASN A 125 1.62 -7.86 31.47
C ASN A 125 2.26 -8.61 30.29
N ASN A 126 2.31 -9.95 30.34
CA ASN A 126 3.09 -10.77 29.40
C ASN A 126 2.26 -11.36 28.26
N ALA A 127 0.96 -11.60 28.44
CA ALA A 127 0.10 -12.17 27.41
C ALA A 127 0.05 -11.31 26.13
N PRO A 128 0.02 -9.96 26.18
CA PRO A 128 0.11 -9.13 24.99
C PRO A 128 1.40 -9.36 24.19
N SER A 129 2.55 -9.48 24.87
CA SER A 129 3.85 -9.72 24.24
C SER A 129 3.92 -11.11 23.60
N ALA A 130 3.45 -12.15 24.31
CA ALA A 130 3.34 -13.51 23.77
C ALA A 130 2.46 -13.52 22.51
N LYS A 131 1.26 -12.92 22.57
CA LYS A 131 0.36 -12.78 21.43
C LYS A 131 1.02 -12.06 20.26
N GLN A 132 1.73 -10.97 20.50
CA GLN A 132 2.42 -10.22 19.44
C GLN A 132 3.50 -11.05 18.75
N LYS A 133 4.26 -11.86 19.51
CA LYS A 133 5.28 -12.74 18.94
C LYS A 133 4.68 -13.87 18.10
N ILE A 134 3.61 -14.52 18.58
CA ILE A 134 2.85 -15.51 17.82
C ILE A 134 2.30 -14.86 16.52
N ALA A 135 1.69 -13.68 16.63
CA ALA A 135 1.16 -12.95 15.47
C ALA A 135 2.24 -12.61 14.44
N SER A 136 3.37 -12.08 14.89
CA SER A 136 4.50 -11.75 14.02
C SER A 136 5.03 -12.99 13.30
N THR A 137 5.10 -14.12 13.99
CA THR A 137 5.53 -15.40 13.41
C THR A 137 4.54 -15.91 12.38
N TYR A 138 3.23 -15.84 12.67
CA TYR A 138 2.16 -16.13 11.71
C TYR A 138 2.30 -15.30 10.43
N TYR A 139 2.43 -13.97 10.54
CA TYR A 139 2.54 -13.09 9.37
C TYR A 139 3.81 -13.37 8.56
N ASN A 140 4.94 -13.63 9.23
CA ASN A 140 6.18 -14.01 8.57
C ASN A 140 6.05 -15.34 7.83
N ALA A 141 5.41 -16.35 8.45
CA ALA A 141 5.16 -17.66 7.83
C ALA A 141 4.24 -17.54 6.61
N ASN A 142 3.12 -16.81 6.74
CA ASN A 142 2.18 -16.54 5.64
C ASN A 142 2.84 -15.78 4.49
N ASN A 143 3.74 -14.84 4.79
CA ASN A 143 4.51 -14.16 3.75
C ASN A 143 5.50 -15.09 3.06
N ALA A 144 6.20 -15.95 3.81
CA ALA A 144 7.11 -16.96 3.27
C ALA A 144 6.37 -17.98 2.39
N GLU A 145 5.16 -18.39 2.77
CA GLU A 145 4.27 -19.21 1.95
C GLU A 145 3.92 -18.51 0.64
N LYS A 146 3.34 -17.30 0.69
CA LYS A 146 2.88 -16.56 -0.50
C LYS A 146 4.00 -16.23 -1.46
N THR A 147 5.09 -15.63 -0.95
CA THR A 147 6.25 -15.25 -1.76
C THR A 147 7.02 -16.48 -2.25
N GLY A 148 7.12 -17.51 -1.42
CA GLY A 148 7.77 -18.78 -1.73
C GLY A 148 7.07 -19.55 -2.84
N LEU A 149 5.75 -19.75 -2.77
CA LEU A 149 4.97 -20.40 -3.83
C LEU A 149 5.08 -19.66 -5.16
N LYS A 150 5.00 -18.32 -5.13
CA LYS A 150 5.17 -17.49 -6.33
C LYS A 150 6.59 -17.60 -6.89
N GLY A 151 7.60 -17.58 -6.02
CA GLY A 151 9.00 -17.81 -6.38
C GLY A 151 9.25 -19.18 -7.01
N LEU A 152 8.72 -20.25 -6.43
CA LEU A 152 8.83 -21.60 -6.97
C LEU A 152 8.15 -21.73 -8.34
N LYS A 153 7.02 -21.05 -8.55
CA LYS A 153 6.35 -21.00 -9.87
C LYS A 153 7.19 -20.24 -10.89
N ALA A 154 7.74 -19.08 -10.51
CA ALA A 154 8.65 -18.29 -11.34
C ALA A 154 9.88 -19.10 -11.79
N LEU A 155 10.50 -19.85 -10.87
CA LEU A 155 11.62 -20.74 -11.18
C LEU A 155 11.21 -21.88 -12.13
N SER A 156 9.98 -22.40 -12.05
CA SER A 156 9.50 -23.41 -13.01
C SER A 156 9.35 -22.84 -14.42
N TYR A 157 8.92 -21.58 -14.58
CA TYR A 157 8.94 -20.93 -15.90
C TYR A 157 10.37 -20.73 -16.40
N ARG A 158 11.27 -20.25 -15.53
CA ARG A 158 12.66 -20.01 -15.90
C ARG A 158 13.39 -21.29 -16.32
N GLU A 159 13.13 -22.41 -15.63
CA GLU A 159 13.63 -23.73 -16.02
C GLU A 159 13.18 -24.11 -17.42
N GLY A 160 11.90 -23.90 -17.75
CA GLY A 160 11.37 -24.13 -19.09
C GLY A 160 12.02 -23.25 -20.17
N GLU A 161 12.38 -22.01 -19.84
CA GLU A 161 13.10 -21.10 -20.75
C GLU A 161 14.53 -21.57 -21.00
N ILE A 162 15.27 -21.90 -19.93
CA ILE A 162 16.65 -22.40 -20.02
C ILE A 162 16.70 -23.70 -20.82
N ASN A 163 15.78 -24.63 -20.57
CA ASN A 163 15.69 -25.91 -21.31
C ASN A 163 15.39 -25.71 -22.80
N LYS A 164 14.76 -24.60 -23.19
CA LYS A 164 14.50 -24.22 -24.59
C LYS A 164 15.60 -23.36 -25.21
N GLY A 165 16.69 -23.08 -24.47
CA GLY A 165 17.78 -22.20 -24.92
C GLY A 165 17.46 -20.70 -24.86
N ASN A 166 16.34 -20.30 -24.25
CA ASN A 166 15.97 -18.89 -24.10
C ASN A 166 16.63 -18.26 -22.86
N LEU A 167 17.87 -17.80 -23.02
CA LEU A 167 18.65 -17.26 -21.91
C LEU A 167 18.41 -15.76 -21.67
N ASP A 168 18.15 -14.98 -22.72
CA ASP A 168 18.16 -13.51 -22.64
C ASP A 168 16.75 -12.89 -22.57
N ASN A 169 15.71 -13.62 -23.01
CA ASN A 169 14.34 -13.10 -23.09
C ASN A 169 13.42 -13.79 -22.08
N SER A 170 13.76 -13.69 -20.79
CA SER A 170 12.90 -14.22 -19.73
C SER A 170 11.59 -13.44 -19.63
N LEU A 171 10.46 -14.15 -19.59
CA LEU A 171 9.12 -13.57 -19.45
C LEU A 171 8.99 -12.71 -18.20
N TYR A 172 9.62 -13.12 -17.10
CA TYR A 172 9.57 -12.42 -15.82
C TYR A 172 10.97 -11.93 -15.42
N ALA A 173 11.70 -11.35 -16.38
CA ALA A 173 13.11 -10.97 -16.25
C ALA A 173 13.46 -10.24 -14.93
N ASP A 174 12.66 -9.26 -14.54
CA ASP A 174 12.89 -8.44 -13.33
C ASP A 174 12.33 -9.05 -12.04
N PHE A 175 11.57 -10.15 -12.12
CA PHE A 175 11.02 -10.81 -10.94
C PHE A 175 12.16 -11.42 -10.12
N LYS A 176 12.22 -11.08 -8.84
CA LYS A 176 13.30 -11.54 -7.95
C LYS A 176 12.86 -12.74 -7.15
N VAL A 177 13.67 -13.78 -7.18
CA VAL A 177 13.53 -14.95 -6.32
C VAL A 177 14.75 -15.04 -5.42
N ASN A 178 14.53 -14.99 -4.10
CA ASN A 178 15.62 -14.92 -3.12
C ASN A 178 16.63 -13.78 -3.41
N GLY A 179 16.12 -12.62 -3.82
CA GLY A 179 16.93 -11.45 -4.18
C GLY A 179 17.54 -11.48 -5.58
N VAL A 180 17.51 -12.61 -6.29
CA VAL A 180 18.09 -12.78 -7.64
C VAL A 180 17.02 -12.59 -8.71
N PRO A 181 17.17 -11.63 -9.64
CA PRO A 181 16.30 -11.49 -10.82
C PRO A 181 16.34 -12.74 -11.71
N LEU A 182 15.20 -13.17 -12.26
CA LEU A 182 15.17 -14.37 -13.11
C LEU A 182 16.06 -14.29 -14.35
N LYS A 183 16.24 -13.08 -14.92
CA LYS A 183 17.14 -12.87 -16.07
C LYS A 183 18.60 -13.20 -15.76
N ASP A 184 19.00 -13.11 -14.49
CA ASP A 184 20.36 -13.37 -14.05
C ASP A 184 20.60 -14.87 -13.77
N ILE A 185 19.53 -15.68 -13.70
CA ILE A 185 19.62 -17.13 -13.56
C ILE A 185 19.78 -17.73 -14.95
N ARG A 186 20.99 -18.19 -15.31
CA ARG A 186 21.29 -18.66 -16.69
C ARG A 186 21.48 -20.18 -16.79
N THR A 187 21.66 -20.88 -15.67
CA THR A 187 21.88 -22.33 -15.65
C THR A 187 20.89 -23.09 -14.76
N ILE A 188 20.67 -24.38 -15.07
CA ILE A 188 19.85 -25.27 -14.24
C ILE A 188 20.46 -25.49 -12.84
N SER A 189 21.79 -25.46 -12.72
CA SER A 189 22.47 -25.61 -11.43
C SER A 189 22.19 -24.43 -10.49
N GLU A 190 22.36 -23.19 -10.98
CA GLU A 190 22.01 -21.97 -10.23
C GLU A 190 20.54 -21.97 -9.82
N LEU A 191 19.67 -22.33 -10.77
CA LEU A 191 18.24 -22.43 -10.55
C LEU A 191 17.91 -23.42 -9.42
N ASN A 192 18.51 -24.61 -9.43
CA ASN A 192 18.27 -25.64 -8.42
C ASN A 192 18.78 -25.23 -7.03
N ASN A 193 19.90 -24.51 -6.95
CA ASN A 193 20.39 -23.97 -5.67
C ASN A 193 19.39 -22.96 -5.07
N ILE A 194 18.92 -22.00 -5.88
CA ILE A 194 17.91 -21.02 -5.43
C ILE A 194 16.60 -21.72 -5.06
N ARG A 195 16.18 -22.69 -5.89
CA ARG A 195 14.97 -23.51 -5.67
C ARG A 195 15.03 -24.23 -4.32
N ALA A 196 16.16 -24.82 -3.95
CA ALA A 196 16.30 -25.53 -2.68
C ALA A 196 16.06 -24.59 -1.48
N THR A 197 16.69 -23.42 -1.46
CA THR A 197 16.49 -22.41 -0.40
C THR A 197 15.04 -21.94 -0.32
N VAL A 198 14.44 -21.58 -1.44
CA VAL A 198 13.05 -21.14 -1.50
C VAL A 198 12.12 -22.26 -1.05
N ASN A 199 12.35 -23.49 -1.51
CA ASN A 199 11.53 -24.65 -1.16
C ASN A 199 11.51 -24.90 0.35
N THR A 200 12.67 -24.90 1.01
CA THR A 200 12.75 -25.04 2.48
C THR A 200 11.98 -23.95 3.20
N SER A 201 12.14 -22.69 2.82
CA SER A 201 11.41 -21.58 3.45
C SER A 201 9.90 -21.62 3.16
N THR A 202 9.49 -22.07 1.98
CA THR A 202 8.08 -22.19 1.57
C THR A 202 7.38 -23.30 2.35
N VAL A 203 7.98 -24.50 2.40
CA VAL A 203 7.47 -25.63 3.18
C VAL A 203 7.37 -25.24 4.65
N LYS A 204 8.38 -24.54 5.18
CA LYS A 204 8.32 -23.99 6.54
C LYS A 204 7.15 -23.03 6.74
N GLY A 205 6.98 -22.07 5.83
CA GLY A 205 5.85 -21.14 5.85
C GLY A 205 4.49 -21.84 5.85
N LEU A 206 4.33 -22.87 4.99
CA LEU A 206 3.08 -23.62 4.83
C LEU A 206 2.63 -24.33 6.11
N TRP A 207 3.55 -24.97 6.85
CA TRP A 207 3.14 -25.63 8.10
C TRP A 207 3.04 -24.65 9.27
N GLN A 208 3.90 -23.63 9.33
CA GLN A 208 3.89 -22.66 10.41
C GLN A 208 2.69 -21.71 10.32
N SER A 209 2.24 -21.32 9.13
CA SER A 209 1.11 -20.40 8.98
C SER A 209 -0.16 -20.98 9.63
N ASP A 210 -0.41 -22.26 9.42
CA ASP A 210 -1.51 -23.00 10.03
C ASP A 210 -1.35 -23.16 11.55
N GLN A 211 -0.19 -23.64 12.02
CA GLN A 211 0.10 -23.77 13.46
C GLN A 211 -0.08 -22.45 14.21
N TYR A 212 0.58 -21.39 13.75
CA TYR A 212 0.53 -20.10 14.45
C TYR A 212 -0.84 -19.43 14.32
N TYR A 213 -1.63 -19.73 13.28
CA TYR A 213 -3.02 -19.30 13.22
C TYR A 213 -3.88 -19.98 14.29
N ALA A 214 -3.73 -21.30 14.47
CA ALA A 214 -4.40 -22.03 15.55
C ALA A 214 -3.98 -21.51 16.92
N MET A 215 -2.67 -21.31 17.15
CA MET A 215 -2.15 -20.71 18.38
C MET A 215 -2.69 -19.28 18.62
N LEU A 216 -2.88 -18.48 17.55
CA LEU A 216 -3.49 -17.16 17.68
C LEU A 216 -4.95 -17.23 18.13
N ASN A 217 -5.72 -18.17 17.61
CA ASN A 217 -7.10 -18.37 18.03
C ASN A 217 -7.16 -18.84 19.49
N GLU A 218 -6.25 -19.73 19.87
CA GLU A 218 -6.15 -20.25 21.23
C GLU A 218 -5.72 -19.18 22.24
N ILE A 219 -4.68 -18.39 21.96
CA ILE A 219 -4.34 -17.30 22.86
C ILE A 219 -5.46 -16.25 22.89
N ASN A 220 -6.18 -16.02 21.79
CA ASN A 220 -7.34 -15.14 21.76
C ASN A 220 -8.50 -15.67 22.62
N SER A 221 -8.74 -16.99 22.64
CA SER A 221 -9.76 -17.60 23.50
C SER A 221 -9.38 -17.46 24.97
N MET A 222 -8.13 -17.76 25.32
CA MET A 222 -7.59 -17.65 26.69
C MET A 222 -7.57 -16.22 27.25
N ILE A 223 -7.46 -15.20 26.39
CA ILE A 223 -7.50 -13.78 26.79
C ILE A 223 -8.86 -13.12 26.55
N SER A 224 -9.81 -13.82 25.93
CA SER A 224 -11.14 -13.27 25.67
C SER A 224 -11.88 -13.00 26.99
N SER A 225 -12.59 -11.88 27.07
CA SER A 225 -13.43 -11.47 28.23
C SER A 225 -12.72 -11.08 29.54
N SER A 226 -11.47 -10.58 29.51
CA SER A 226 -10.73 -10.12 30.71
C SER A 226 -10.55 -11.20 31.81
N ASN A 227 -10.88 -12.44 31.50
CA ASN A 227 -10.87 -13.56 32.42
C ASN A 227 -9.77 -14.53 31.98
N TYR A 228 -8.57 -14.28 32.45
CA TYR A 228 -7.40 -15.13 32.23
C TYR A 228 -7.47 -16.45 33.04
N SER A 229 -8.67 -16.95 33.35
CA SER A 229 -8.86 -18.03 34.34
C SER A 229 -8.09 -19.29 33.99
N GLU A 230 -8.00 -19.64 32.72
CA GLU A 230 -7.29 -20.82 32.26
C GLU A 230 -5.78 -20.67 32.46
N LEU A 231 -5.19 -19.59 31.94
CA LEU A 231 -3.77 -19.27 32.13
C LEU A 231 -3.42 -19.09 33.61
N GLU A 232 -4.30 -18.47 34.39
CA GLU A 232 -4.13 -18.31 35.83
C GLU A 232 -4.11 -19.67 36.53
N ASN A 233 -5.04 -20.58 36.20
CA ASN A 233 -5.06 -21.91 36.78
C ASN A 233 -3.82 -22.72 36.40
N LEU A 234 -3.35 -22.64 35.15
CA LEU A 234 -2.13 -23.30 34.71
C LEU A 234 -0.89 -22.76 35.46
N ALA A 235 -0.73 -21.44 35.54
CA ALA A 235 0.37 -20.80 36.25
C ALA A 235 0.32 -21.09 37.76
N PHE A 236 -0.86 -21.00 38.37
CA PHE A 236 -1.11 -21.34 39.77
C PHE A 236 -0.74 -22.79 40.08
N ASN A 237 -1.22 -23.74 39.27
CA ASN A 237 -0.94 -25.17 39.47
C ASN A 237 0.55 -25.47 39.35
N LYS A 238 1.23 -24.85 38.39
CA LYS A 238 2.69 -24.98 38.22
C LYS A 238 3.44 -24.40 39.42
N LYS A 239 3.07 -23.20 39.89
CA LYS A 239 3.67 -22.57 41.09
C LYS A 239 3.44 -23.40 42.35
N ASN A 240 2.24 -23.94 42.52
CA ASN A 240 1.87 -24.78 43.65
C ASN A 240 2.60 -26.12 43.62
N SER A 241 2.77 -26.72 42.45
CA SER A 241 3.59 -27.93 42.28
C SER A 241 5.05 -27.70 42.67
N LEU A 242 5.65 -26.58 42.26
CA LEU A 242 7.00 -26.19 42.66
C LEU A 242 7.10 -25.98 44.18
N TYR A 243 6.14 -25.27 44.79
CA TYR A 243 6.05 -25.09 46.24
C TYR A 243 6.05 -26.43 47.00
N HIS A 244 5.20 -27.39 46.57
CA HIS A 244 5.12 -28.68 47.23
C HIS A 244 6.35 -29.58 47.00
N GLY A 245 7.17 -29.30 45.99
CA GLY A 245 8.46 -29.95 45.78
C GLY A 245 9.51 -29.61 46.84
N TYR A 246 9.35 -28.49 47.56
CA TYR A 246 10.26 -28.07 48.62
C TYR A 246 9.90 -28.67 49.99
N ASN A 247 10.89 -28.76 50.89
CA ASN A 247 10.65 -29.02 52.31
C ASN A 247 9.96 -27.81 52.98
N TYR A 248 9.41 -27.99 54.19
CA TYR A 248 8.58 -26.94 54.81
C TYR A 248 9.36 -25.65 55.15
N TRP A 249 10.65 -25.73 55.52
CA TRP A 249 11.49 -24.54 55.71
C TRP A 249 11.69 -23.76 54.41
N ASP A 250 11.98 -24.48 53.33
CA ASP A 250 12.17 -23.88 52.01
C ASP A 250 10.88 -23.29 51.44
N ARG A 251 9.73 -23.91 51.74
CA ARG A 251 8.41 -23.35 51.43
C ARG A 251 8.20 -21.99 52.09
N LEU A 252 8.52 -21.86 53.37
CA LEU A 252 8.43 -20.61 54.12
C LEU A 252 9.36 -19.54 53.53
N ASN A 253 10.60 -19.92 53.26
CA ASN A 253 11.60 -19.03 52.69
C ASN A 253 11.27 -18.58 51.26
N MET A 254 10.64 -19.45 50.47
CA MET A 254 10.21 -19.10 49.12
C MET A 254 9.11 -18.03 49.14
N ILE A 255 8.11 -18.15 50.03
CA ILE A 255 7.03 -17.16 50.09
C ILE A 255 7.54 -15.81 50.62
N GLN A 256 8.40 -15.79 51.65
CA GLN A 256 8.93 -14.51 52.18
C GLN A 256 9.73 -13.78 51.10
N LEU A 257 10.55 -14.49 50.33
CA LEU A 257 11.27 -13.92 49.19
C LEU A 257 10.32 -13.37 48.13
N GLN A 258 9.27 -14.12 47.78
CA GLN A 258 8.31 -13.65 46.77
C GLN A 258 7.56 -12.40 47.23
N LEU A 259 7.20 -12.29 48.51
CA LEU A 259 6.61 -11.07 49.07
C LEU A 259 7.58 -9.88 48.95
N TYR A 260 8.86 -10.11 49.30
CA TYR A 260 9.93 -9.12 49.11
C TYR A 260 10.09 -8.70 47.65
N PHE A 261 10.13 -9.65 46.73
CA PHE A 261 10.28 -9.37 45.31
C PHE A 261 9.12 -8.52 44.78
N GLN A 262 7.87 -8.83 45.15
CA GLN A 262 6.70 -8.05 44.72
C GLN A 262 6.79 -6.59 45.15
N ASP A 263 7.14 -6.32 46.41
CA ASP A 263 7.27 -4.93 46.88
C ASP A 263 8.54 -4.26 46.31
N HIS A 264 9.65 -4.99 46.14
CA HIS A 264 10.88 -4.48 45.54
C HIS A 264 10.67 -3.92 44.13
N THR A 265 9.82 -4.56 43.32
CA THR A 265 9.52 -4.08 41.95
C THR A 265 8.91 -2.67 41.91
N GLN A 266 8.37 -2.15 43.03
CA GLN A 266 7.84 -0.78 43.13
C GLN A 266 8.93 0.29 43.29
N TYR A 267 10.11 -0.09 43.76
CA TYR A 267 11.20 0.84 44.11
C TYR A 267 12.32 0.88 43.08
N VAL A 268 12.32 -0.03 42.10
CA VAL A 268 13.42 -0.21 41.15
C VAL A 268 12.87 -0.29 39.73
N ASN A 269 13.53 0.38 38.78
CA ASN A 269 13.18 0.28 37.37
C ASN A 269 13.59 -1.08 36.79
N TYR A 270 12.79 -1.61 35.88
CA TYR A 270 13.10 -2.84 35.14
C TYR A 270 14.48 -2.76 34.44
N PRO A 271 15.27 -3.85 34.37
CA PRO A 271 15.02 -5.21 34.86
C PRO A 271 15.28 -5.40 36.37
N HIS A 272 14.46 -6.23 37.00
CA HIS A 272 14.62 -6.60 38.41
C HIS A 272 15.55 -7.81 38.55
N PHE A 273 16.53 -7.74 39.45
CA PHE A 273 17.47 -8.82 39.69
C PHE A 273 17.35 -9.32 41.13
N LEU A 274 17.43 -10.64 41.31
CA LEU A 274 17.65 -11.25 42.61
C LEU A 274 19.14 -11.15 42.97
N PRO A 275 19.50 -11.07 44.27
CA PRO A 275 20.89 -11.12 44.68
C PRO A 275 21.58 -12.41 44.23
N ASP A 276 22.74 -12.29 43.58
CA ASP A 276 23.53 -13.46 43.16
C ASP A 276 23.97 -14.30 44.37
N GLY A 277 23.92 -15.64 44.24
CA GLY A 277 24.37 -16.59 45.27
C GLY A 277 23.40 -16.82 46.43
N VAL A 278 22.35 -16.02 46.59
CA VAL A 278 21.30 -16.20 47.60
C VAL A 278 19.95 -16.36 46.91
N PHE A 279 19.19 -17.39 47.28
CA PHE A 279 17.89 -17.73 46.66
C PHE A 279 17.91 -18.32 45.24
N GLU A 280 19.06 -18.73 44.70
CA GLU A 280 19.16 -19.31 43.35
C GLU A 280 18.15 -20.43 43.08
N LYS A 281 17.91 -21.29 44.08
CA LYS A 281 16.92 -22.37 44.00
C LYS A 281 15.49 -21.91 43.74
N PHE A 282 15.16 -20.65 44.06
CA PHE A 282 13.83 -20.07 43.90
C PHE A 282 13.67 -19.19 42.65
N HIS A 283 14.73 -18.95 41.86
CA HIS A 283 14.69 -18.05 40.70
C HIS A 283 13.52 -18.38 39.74
N ASN A 284 13.35 -19.65 39.42
CA ASN A 284 12.30 -20.13 38.50
C ASN A 284 10.90 -20.22 39.14
N THR A 285 10.71 -19.68 40.35
CA THR A 285 9.43 -19.71 41.09
C THR A 285 8.80 -18.32 41.26
N ILE A 286 9.55 -17.25 41.00
CA ILE A 286 9.10 -15.87 41.21
C ILE A 286 7.95 -15.52 40.27
N GLU A 287 8.15 -15.78 38.98
CA GLU A 287 7.22 -15.50 37.89
C GLU A 287 7.08 -16.76 37.04
N ILE A 288 5.91 -17.41 37.11
CA ILE A 288 5.63 -18.57 36.26
C ILE A 288 5.10 -18.11 34.91
N ALA A 289 4.18 -17.15 34.90
CA ALA A 289 3.50 -16.63 33.72
C ALA A 289 4.36 -15.69 32.85
N THR A 290 5.59 -16.11 32.54
CA THR A 290 6.47 -15.46 31.56
C THR A 290 5.90 -15.56 30.15
N PRO A 291 6.35 -14.72 29.18
CA PRO A 291 5.92 -14.84 27.78
C PRO A 291 6.14 -16.25 27.20
N ASN A 292 7.31 -16.86 27.47
CA ASN A 292 7.63 -18.20 27.01
C ASN A 292 6.73 -19.27 27.63
N PHE A 293 6.33 -19.13 28.90
CA PHE A 293 5.37 -20.04 29.52
C PHE A 293 4.03 -19.99 28.79
N ILE A 294 3.49 -18.78 28.56
CA ILE A 294 2.22 -18.58 27.87
C ILE A 294 2.27 -19.17 26.45
N GLU A 295 3.35 -18.89 25.71
CA GLU A 295 3.56 -19.46 24.37
C GLU A 295 3.58 -21.00 24.39
N ASN A 296 4.30 -21.60 25.32
CA ASN A 296 4.39 -23.06 25.44
C ASN A 296 3.06 -23.70 25.84
N GLU A 297 2.28 -23.09 26.73
CA GLU A 297 0.95 -23.61 27.08
C GLU A 297 -0.01 -23.55 25.88
N VAL A 298 0.03 -22.46 25.10
CA VAL A 298 -0.74 -22.36 23.85
C VAL A 298 -0.27 -23.39 22.81
N GLU A 299 1.03 -23.62 22.67
CA GLU A 299 1.59 -24.59 21.73
C GLU A 299 1.20 -26.04 22.06
N LYS A 300 1.13 -26.41 23.35
CA LYS A 300 0.72 -27.78 23.76
C LYS A 300 -0.69 -28.16 23.31
N ASN A 301 -1.59 -27.18 23.18
CA ASN A 301 -2.95 -27.42 22.72
C ASN A 301 -3.00 -27.70 21.21
N TYR A 302 -1.93 -27.39 20.46
CA TYR A 302 -1.78 -27.79 19.07
C TYR A 302 -1.23 -29.22 18.97
N THR A 303 -2.08 -30.15 18.53
CA THR A 303 -1.73 -31.58 18.42
C THR A 303 -1.77 -32.09 16.98
N GLU A 304 -2.12 -31.24 16.02
CA GLU A 304 -2.31 -31.64 14.63
C GLU A 304 -1.04 -31.36 13.82
N TYR A 305 -0.52 -32.34 13.10
CA TYR A 305 0.53 -32.11 12.12
C TYR A 305 -0.12 -32.00 10.75
N ASN A 306 -0.18 -30.80 10.17
CA ASN A 306 -0.59 -30.70 8.76
C ASN A 306 0.40 -31.40 7.83
N LEU A 307 0.01 -31.61 6.57
CA LEU A 307 0.80 -32.37 5.58
C LEU A 307 2.23 -31.83 5.39
N PHE A 308 2.46 -30.53 5.59
CA PHE A 308 3.78 -29.90 5.40
C PHE A 308 4.67 -29.98 6.63
N HIS A 309 4.13 -30.38 7.79
CA HIS A 309 4.90 -30.54 9.01
C HIS A 309 5.86 -31.74 8.89
N ALA A 310 7.09 -31.60 9.41
CA ALA A 310 8.14 -32.61 9.30
C ALA A 310 7.79 -33.97 9.94
N ASP A 311 6.84 -33.97 10.87
CA ASP A 311 6.37 -35.15 11.60
C ASP A 311 5.03 -35.71 11.13
N HIS A 312 4.45 -35.22 10.03
CA HIS A 312 3.19 -35.75 9.50
C HIS A 312 3.26 -37.25 9.13
N TRP A 313 4.46 -37.77 8.81
CA TRP A 313 4.67 -39.21 8.63
C TRP A 313 4.24 -40.06 9.83
N LYS A 314 4.22 -39.51 11.06
CA LYS A 314 3.72 -40.21 12.26
C LYS A 314 2.21 -40.46 12.19
N ILE A 315 1.44 -39.55 11.58
CA ILE A 315 0.01 -39.73 11.33
C ILE A 315 -0.19 -40.85 10.33
N ILE A 316 0.55 -40.84 9.22
CA ILE A 316 0.53 -41.93 8.23
C ILE A 316 0.92 -43.27 8.87
N LEU A 317 1.96 -43.29 9.70
CA LEU A 317 2.40 -44.48 10.42
C LEU A 317 1.31 -45.04 11.34
N LYS A 318 0.63 -44.17 12.08
CA LYS A 318 -0.48 -44.52 12.95
C LYS A 318 -1.66 -45.06 12.15
N ASP A 319 -2.14 -44.29 11.18
CA ASP A 319 -3.43 -44.52 10.54
C ASP A 319 -3.38 -45.65 9.50
N LYS A 320 -2.27 -45.81 8.78
CA LYS A 320 -2.11 -46.86 7.75
C LYS A 320 -1.38 -48.10 8.24
N TYR A 321 -0.45 -47.94 9.18
CA TYR A 321 0.48 -49.01 9.59
C TYR A 321 0.42 -49.34 11.08
N ASN A 322 -0.58 -48.83 11.80
CA ASN A 322 -0.82 -49.11 13.22
C ASN A 322 0.43 -48.91 14.10
N ASN A 323 1.19 -47.85 13.85
CA ASN A 323 2.45 -47.51 14.55
C ASN A 323 3.57 -48.57 14.46
N SER A 324 3.52 -49.47 13.47
CA SER A 324 4.55 -50.50 13.31
C SER A 324 5.90 -49.89 12.90
N PRO A 325 6.97 -50.06 13.69
CA PRO A 325 8.28 -49.43 13.43
C PRO A 325 8.89 -49.89 12.10
N PHE A 326 8.53 -51.09 11.61
CA PHE A 326 8.99 -51.63 10.32
C PHE A 326 8.54 -50.81 9.10
N TYR A 327 7.49 -50.00 9.25
CA TYR A 327 6.96 -49.16 8.16
C TYR A 327 7.38 -47.69 8.27
N THR A 328 8.30 -47.35 9.18
CA THR A 328 8.75 -45.95 9.37
C THR A 328 9.32 -45.34 8.09
N SER A 329 10.16 -46.07 7.35
CA SER A 329 10.74 -45.61 6.08
C SER A 329 9.67 -45.43 5.00
N VAL A 330 8.70 -46.36 4.93
CA VAL A 330 7.59 -46.33 3.99
C VAL A 330 6.69 -45.12 4.26
N ALA A 331 6.31 -44.89 5.52
CA ALA A 331 5.49 -43.75 5.91
C ALA A 331 6.17 -42.40 5.60
N LYS A 332 7.49 -42.29 5.81
CA LYS A 332 8.27 -41.11 5.43
C LYS A 332 8.31 -40.89 3.91
N ALA A 333 8.46 -41.96 3.12
CA ALA A 333 8.43 -41.87 1.66
C ALA A 333 7.05 -41.44 1.14
N GLU A 334 5.96 -42.01 1.70
CA GLU A 334 4.59 -41.60 1.38
C GLU A 334 4.33 -40.12 1.75
N HIS A 335 4.77 -39.70 2.94
CA HIS A 335 4.68 -38.30 3.37
C HIS A 335 5.35 -37.36 2.36
N GLN A 336 6.59 -37.65 1.96
CA GLN A 336 7.32 -36.84 0.98
C GLN A 336 6.59 -36.79 -0.37
N ALA A 337 6.03 -37.91 -0.83
CA ALA A 337 5.27 -37.97 -2.08
C ALA A 337 4.01 -37.11 -2.04
N LEU A 338 3.22 -37.22 -0.96
CA LEU A 338 2.01 -36.42 -0.74
C LEU A 338 2.35 -34.93 -0.63
N MET A 339 3.38 -34.57 0.14
CA MET A 339 3.83 -33.19 0.30
C MET A 339 4.26 -32.59 -1.05
N ASN A 340 5.01 -33.34 -1.87
CA ASN A 340 5.42 -32.88 -3.19
C ASN A 340 4.23 -32.70 -4.15
N ALA A 341 3.26 -33.63 -4.13
CA ALA A 341 2.06 -33.54 -4.93
C ALA A 341 1.23 -32.30 -4.56
N GLU A 342 1.05 -32.07 -3.26
CA GLU A 342 0.32 -30.93 -2.75
C GLU A 342 1.04 -29.61 -3.03
N LEU A 343 2.37 -29.55 -2.85
CA LEU A 343 3.15 -28.37 -3.21
C LEU A 343 3.01 -28.02 -4.69
N ASN A 344 3.03 -29.02 -5.57
CA ASN A 344 2.81 -28.80 -7.01
C ASN A 344 1.40 -28.29 -7.31
N ARG A 345 0.37 -28.80 -6.59
CA ARG A 345 -1.01 -28.32 -6.69
C ARG A 345 -1.14 -26.86 -6.23
N LEU A 346 -0.50 -26.48 -5.12
CA LEU A 346 -0.50 -25.10 -4.63
C LEU A 346 0.24 -24.16 -5.58
N LYS A 347 1.40 -24.57 -6.09
CA LYS A 347 2.15 -23.83 -7.11
C LYS A 347 1.32 -23.58 -8.37
N SER A 348 0.60 -24.59 -8.88
CA SER A 348 -0.20 -24.43 -10.10
C SER A 348 -1.37 -23.45 -9.91
N ARG A 349 -1.92 -23.36 -8.69
CA ARG A 349 -2.97 -22.41 -8.29
C ARG A 349 -2.47 -21.02 -7.90
N THR A 350 -1.16 -20.82 -7.78
CA THR A 350 -0.58 -19.53 -7.43
C THR A 350 -0.43 -18.67 -8.69
N PRO A 351 -1.03 -17.48 -8.81
CA PRO A 351 -0.83 -16.62 -9.99
C PRO A 351 0.53 -15.90 -9.97
N MET A 352 1.16 -15.75 -11.14
CA MET A 352 2.32 -14.87 -11.34
C MET A 352 1.87 -13.41 -11.49
N GLY A 353 0.85 -13.18 -12.32
CA GLY A 353 0.17 -11.90 -12.47
C GLY A 353 -0.93 -11.67 -11.44
N ALA A 354 -1.89 -10.82 -11.80
CA ALA A 354 -3.05 -10.46 -10.99
C ALA A 354 -4.05 -11.62 -10.83
N SER A 355 -4.11 -12.54 -11.80
CA SER A 355 -4.97 -13.74 -11.76
C SER A 355 -4.36 -14.93 -12.50
N LEU A 356 -4.92 -16.13 -12.30
CA LEU A 356 -4.52 -17.32 -13.07
C LEU A 356 -4.87 -17.20 -14.55
N ASN A 357 -5.93 -16.46 -14.89
CA ASN A 357 -6.32 -16.25 -16.28
C ASN A 357 -5.39 -15.26 -16.98
N VAL A 358 -4.89 -14.22 -16.27
CA VAL A 358 -3.81 -13.37 -16.78
C VAL A 358 -2.58 -14.23 -17.15
N ASP A 359 -2.15 -15.13 -16.26
CA ASP A 359 -1.04 -16.05 -16.55
C ASP A 359 -1.28 -16.91 -17.80
N LYS A 360 -2.51 -17.43 -17.97
CA LYS A 360 -2.89 -18.24 -19.14
C LYS A 360 -2.81 -17.43 -20.42
N ILE A 361 -3.37 -16.21 -20.44
CA ILE A 361 -3.32 -15.32 -21.60
C ILE A 361 -1.88 -14.97 -21.95
N VAL A 362 -1.06 -14.62 -20.96
CA VAL A 362 0.37 -14.32 -21.16
C VAL A 362 1.11 -15.49 -21.79
N GLN A 363 0.84 -16.72 -21.36
CA GLN A 363 1.43 -17.91 -21.98
C GLN A 363 0.89 -18.17 -23.40
N GLN A 364 -0.43 -18.12 -23.57
CA GLN A 364 -1.12 -18.47 -24.81
C GLN A 364 -0.77 -17.52 -25.96
N PHE A 365 -0.62 -16.23 -25.65
CA PHE A 365 -0.24 -15.18 -26.60
C PHE A 365 1.27 -14.92 -26.61
N GLN A 366 2.04 -15.66 -25.80
CA GLN A 366 3.50 -15.50 -25.69
C GLN A 366 3.93 -14.05 -25.42
N ILE A 367 3.17 -13.33 -24.60
CA ILE A 367 3.41 -11.92 -24.28
C ILE A 367 4.82 -11.78 -23.69
N ARG A 368 5.59 -10.82 -24.20
CA ARG A 368 6.94 -10.47 -23.72
C ARG A 368 7.10 -8.98 -23.44
N ASP A 369 6.24 -8.14 -24.02
CA ASP A 369 6.26 -6.71 -23.77
C ASP A 369 5.78 -6.42 -22.34
N LYS A 370 6.58 -5.61 -21.62
CA LYS A 370 6.33 -5.29 -20.21
C LYS A 370 5.07 -4.44 -20.03
N ASN A 371 4.77 -3.58 -21.00
CA ASN A 371 3.59 -2.71 -20.95
C ASN A 371 2.30 -3.51 -21.21
N GLN A 372 2.32 -4.47 -22.14
CA GLN A 372 1.21 -5.41 -22.36
C GLN A 372 0.92 -6.24 -21.10
N TYR A 373 1.97 -6.78 -20.48
CA TYR A 373 1.85 -7.51 -19.23
C TYR A 373 1.29 -6.63 -18.10
N GLU A 374 1.80 -5.40 -17.95
CA GLU A 374 1.31 -4.43 -16.96
C GLU A 374 -0.16 -4.07 -17.18
N TRP A 375 -0.59 -3.88 -18.43
CA TRP A 375 -1.98 -3.61 -18.77
C TRP A 375 -2.90 -4.78 -18.39
N LEU A 376 -2.53 -6.02 -18.72
CA LEU A 376 -3.31 -7.21 -18.31
C LEU A 376 -3.40 -7.37 -16.79
N ASN A 377 -2.32 -7.05 -16.06
CA ASN A 377 -2.35 -7.07 -14.59
C ASN A 377 -3.22 -5.96 -14.00
N ALA A 378 -3.35 -4.82 -14.69
CA ALA A 378 -4.21 -3.73 -14.27
C ALA A 378 -5.70 -3.98 -14.61
N ASN A 379 -5.99 -4.89 -15.55
CA ASN A 379 -7.33 -5.23 -16.02
C ASN A 379 -7.53 -6.76 -16.04
N PRO A 380 -7.44 -7.45 -14.88
CA PRO A 380 -7.55 -8.91 -14.84
C PRO A 380 -8.88 -9.45 -15.38
N GLU A 381 -9.95 -8.66 -15.30
CA GLU A 381 -11.26 -8.97 -15.88
C GLU A 381 -11.22 -9.12 -17.41
N LYS A 382 -10.29 -8.42 -18.10
CA LYS A 382 -10.09 -8.60 -19.53
C LYS A 382 -9.52 -9.97 -19.86
N ALA A 383 -8.64 -10.51 -19.02
CA ALA A 383 -8.14 -11.86 -19.20
C ALA A 383 -9.26 -12.91 -19.01
N ASP A 384 -10.21 -12.66 -18.10
CA ASP A 384 -11.39 -13.52 -17.94
C ASP A 384 -12.29 -13.47 -19.19
N GLU A 385 -12.57 -12.27 -19.69
CA GLU A 385 -13.31 -12.05 -20.94
C GLU A 385 -12.66 -12.77 -22.13
N PHE A 386 -11.34 -12.63 -22.30
CA PHE A 386 -10.60 -13.27 -23.40
C PHE A 386 -10.66 -14.79 -23.36
N ILE A 387 -10.58 -15.40 -22.16
CA ILE A 387 -10.70 -16.85 -22.03
C ILE A 387 -12.10 -17.33 -22.44
N ILE A 388 -13.15 -16.58 -22.10
CA ILE A 388 -14.53 -16.88 -22.51
C ILE A 388 -14.66 -16.79 -24.03
N ARG A 389 -14.24 -15.66 -24.62
CA ARG A 389 -14.29 -15.44 -26.08
C ARG A 389 -13.57 -16.54 -26.87
N LEU A 390 -12.38 -16.94 -26.42
CA LEU A 390 -11.63 -18.04 -27.03
C LEU A 390 -12.30 -19.41 -26.88
N ALA A 391 -13.03 -19.64 -25.79
CA ALA A 391 -13.80 -20.87 -25.59
C ALA A 391 -15.04 -20.90 -26.50
N ASP A 392 -15.75 -19.78 -26.60
CA ASP A 392 -16.93 -19.63 -27.46
C ASP A 392 -16.56 -19.80 -28.94
N ALA A 393 -15.47 -19.16 -29.40
CA ALA A 393 -14.97 -19.31 -30.76
C ALA A 393 -14.58 -20.77 -31.08
N LYS A 394 -13.96 -21.49 -30.13
CA LYS A 394 -13.69 -22.94 -30.29
C LYS A 394 -14.95 -23.78 -30.35
N ALA A 395 -15.99 -23.41 -29.61
CA ALA A 395 -17.26 -24.13 -29.62
C ALA A 395 -17.98 -23.95 -30.97
N LEU A 396 -17.93 -22.75 -31.55
CA LEU A 396 -18.43 -22.47 -32.89
C LEU A 396 -17.69 -23.30 -33.96
N ASP A 397 -16.35 -23.31 -33.93
CA ASP A 397 -15.56 -24.14 -34.84
C ASP A 397 -15.91 -25.64 -34.70
N ALA A 398 -16.20 -26.13 -33.49
CA ALA A 398 -16.61 -27.52 -33.27
C ALA A 398 -18.02 -27.83 -33.80
N GLN A 399 -18.93 -26.85 -33.80
CA GLN A 399 -20.28 -26.98 -34.35
C GLN A 399 -20.26 -27.02 -35.88
N GLU A 400 -19.49 -26.14 -36.53
CA GLU A 400 -19.32 -26.13 -38.00
C GLU A 400 -18.76 -27.46 -38.53
N ASN A 401 -17.93 -28.15 -37.75
CA ASN A 401 -17.40 -29.48 -38.10
C ASN A 401 -18.42 -30.63 -37.97
N SER A 402 -19.61 -30.39 -37.42
CA SER A 402 -20.63 -31.42 -37.15
C SER A 402 -21.83 -31.40 -38.10
N GLU A 403 -21.97 -30.35 -38.92
CA GLU A 403 -23.03 -30.25 -39.93
C GLU A 403 -22.55 -30.80 -41.28
N PRO A 404 -23.37 -31.56 -42.04
CA PRO A 404 -23.00 -32.04 -43.37
C PRO A 404 -22.88 -30.84 -44.32
N ILE A 405 -21.68 -30.62 -44.84
CA ILE A 405 -21.40 -29.56 -45.82
C ILE A 405 -22.24 -29.86 -47.09
N PRO A 406 -23.15 -28.97 -47.52
CA PRO A 406 -23.83 -29.10 -48.81
C PRO A 406 -22.81 -29.08 -49.96
N ASP A 407 -23.03 -29.89 -51.00
CA ASP A 407 -22.08 -30.15 -52.10
C ASP A 407 -21.65 -28.90 -52.92
N ASP A 408 -22.21 -27.72 -52.63
CA ASP A 408 -22.07 -26.48 -53.37
C ASP A 408 -21.45 -25.29 -52.59
N GLU A 409 -21.08 -25.46 -51.31
CA GLU A 409 -20.41 -24.40 -50.54
C GLU A 409 -18.89 -24.56 -50.43
N ILE A 410 -18.20 -23.43 -50.62
CA ILE A 410 -16.75 -23.27 -50.47
C ILE A 410 -16.36 -23.76 -49.07
N ILE A 411 -15.42 -24.70 -49.01
CA ILE A 411 -14.82 -25.26 -47.80
C ILE A 411 -14.59 -24.16 -46.75
N SER A 412 -15.45 -24.10 -45.71
CA SER A 412 -15.15 -23.34 -44.49
C SER A 412 -13.86 -23.90 -43.91
N VAL A 413 -12.87 -23.02 -43.68
CA VAL A 413 -11.57 -23.44 -43.17
C VAL A 413 -11.73 -23.69 -41.68
N VAL A 414 -11.66 -24.96 -41.27
CA VAL A 414 -11.70 -25.39 -39.87
C VAL A 414 -10.79 -24.49 -39.00
N GLY A 415 -11.38 -23.78 -38.05
CA GLY A 415 -10.67 -22.91 -37.11
C GLY A 415 -10.67 -21.41 -37.43
N GLU A 416 -11.48 -20.95 -38.39
CA GLU A 416 -11.56 -19.53 -38.78
C GLU A 416 -12.05 -18.64 -37.63
N ASN A 417 -13.06 -19.07 -36.85
CA ASN A 417 -13.58 -18.28 -35.74
C ASN A 417 -12.54 -18.11 -34.64
N TYR A 418 -11.89 -19.20 -34.22
CA TYR A 418 -10.85 -19.14 -33.19
C TYR A 418 -9.64 -18.29 -33.60
N ASN A 419 -9.20 -18.38 -34.85
CA ASN A 419 -8.06 -17.58 -35.33
C ASN A 419 -8.40 -16.10 -35.44
N THR A 420 -9.60 -15.76 -35.91
CA THR A 420 -10.11 -14.39 -35.95
C THR A 420 -10.15 -13.79 -34.55
N GLU A 421 -10.79 -14.50 -33.61
CA GLU A 421 -10.90 -14.08 -32.21
C GLU A 421 -9.53 -13.89 -31.55
N LYS A 422 -8.60 -14.83 -31.81
CA LYS A 422 -7.22 -14.72 -31.34
C LYS A 422 -6.54 -13.45 -31.88
N ASN A 423 -6.72 -13.10 -33.14
CA ASN A 423 -6.13 -11.88 -33.71
C ASN A 423 -6.73 -10.62 -33.09
N GLU A 424 -8.04 -10.59 -32.84
CA GLU A 424 -8.71 -9.46 -32.18
C GLU A 424 -8.20 -9.25 -30.75
N ILE A 425 -8.11 -10.33 -29.97
CA ILE A 425 -7.56 -10.29 -28.61
C ILE A 425 -6.11 -9.81 -28.63
N ASN A 426 -5.30 -10.27 -29.58
CA ASN A 426 -3.92 -9.82 -29.70
C ASN A 426 -3.84 -8.30 -29.97
N ASN A 427 -4.70 -7.77 -30.85
CA ASN A 427 -4.79 -6.33 -31.11
C ASN A 427 -5.21 -5.54 -29.86
N GLU A 428 -6.17 -6.05 -29.07
CA GLU A 428 -6.56 -5.41 -27.82
C GLU A 428 -5.43 -5.35 -26.80
N ILE A 429 -4.66 -6.44 -26.66
CA ILE A 429 -3.47 -6.51 -25.80
C ILE A 429 -2.41 -5.50 -26.27
N ASP A 430 -2.17 -5.42 -27.59
CA ASP A 430 -1.23 -4.46 -28.18
C ASP A 430 -1.64 -3.02 -27.89
N TYR A 431 -2.92 -2.68 -28.06
CA TYR A 431 -3.45 -1.36 -27.70
C TYR A 431 -3.27 -1.07 -26.22
N GLY A 432 -3.59 -2.04 -25.36
CA GLY A 432 -3.38 -1.93 -23.91
C GLY A 432 -1.94 -1.61 -23.53
N GLY A 433 -0.97 -2.28 -24.15
CA GLY A 433 0.46 -2.01 -23.95
C GLY A 433 0.85 -0.58 -24.33
N ARG A 434 0.35 -0.07 -25.47
CA ARG A 434 0.59 1.32 -25.88
C ARG A 434 0.05 2.34 -24.89
N ILE A 435 -1.14 2.10 -24.33
CA ILE A 435 -1.72 2.96 -23.29
C ILE A 435 -0.83 3.05 -22.05
N VAL A 436 -0.26 1.93 -21.61
CA VAL A 436 0.68 1.93 -20.48
C VAL A 436 1.94 2.74 -20.81
N SER A 437 2.46 2.66 -22.04
CA SER A 437 3.59 3.51 -22.49
C SER A 437 3.22 4.99 -22.39
N LEU A 438 2.07 5.36 -22.95
CA LEU A 438 1.57 6.73 -22.94
C LEU A 438 1.36 7.27 -21.52
N ILE A 439 0.81 6.46 -20.60
CA ILE A 439 0.65 6.84 -19.18
C ILE A 439 2.01 7.18 -18.55
N LYS A 440 3.05 6.41 -18.86
CA LYS A 440 4.41 6.63 -18.34
C LYS A 440 5.04 7.88 -18.95
N GLU A 441 4.93 8.03 -20.27
CA GLU A 441 5.45 9.19 -21.01
C GLU A 441 4.80 10.51 -20.56
N LEU A 442 3.49 10.50 -20.31
CA LEU A 442 2.74 11.64 -19.80
C LEU A 442 2.84 11.83 -18.28
N ASN A 443 3.57 10.95 -17.59
CA ASN A 443 3.72 10.94 -16.13
C ASN A 443 2.38 11.03 -15.38
N ILE A 444 1.38 10.28 -15.85
CA ILE A 444 0.05 10.25 -15.24
C ILE A 444 0.14 9.44 -13.94
N THR A 445 -0.06 10.10 -12.80
CA THR A 445 0.02 9.47 -11.46
C THR A 445 -1.35 9.20 -10.83
N ASP A 446 -2.40 9.87 -11.29
CA ASP A 446 -3.74 9.73 -10.72
C ASP A 446 -4.39 8.37 -11.09
N ILE A 447 -4.96 7.70 -10.10
CA ILE A 447 -5.49 6.34 -10.27
C ILE A 447 -6.76 6.30 -11.13
N ASN A 448 -7.59 7.34 -11.08
CA ASN A 448 -8.83 7.40 -11.86
C ASN A 448 -8.53 7.70 -13.32
N GLN A 449 -7.54 8.55 -13.59
CA GLN A 449 -7.05 8.82 -14.95
C GLN A 449 -6.50 7.55 -15.61
N LYS A 450 -5.65 6.79 -14.90
CA LYS A 450 -5.14 5.50 -15.38
C LYS A 450 -6.28 4.53 -15.71
N LYS A 451 -7.24 4.39 -14.78
CA LYS A 451 -8.39 3.51 -14.96
C LYS A 451 -9.21 3.89 -16.17
N TRP A 452 -9.49 5.18 -16.38
CA TRP A 452 -10.23 5.65 -17.54
C TRP A 452 -9.49 5.35 -18.85
N MET A 453 -8.18 5.58 -18.92
CA MET A 453 -7.37 5.27 -20.11
C MET A 453 -7.37 3.78 -20.42
N TYR A 454 -7.28 2.92 -19.41
CA TYR A 454 -7.38 1.47 -19.58
C TYR A 454 -8.76 1.01 -20.07
N GLN A 455 -9.82 1.72 -19.71
CA GLN A 455 -11.19 1.42 -20.16
C GLN A 455 -11.52 1.94 -21.57
N ASN A 456 -10.70 2.84 -22.12
CA ASN A 456 -10.93 3.50 -23.41
C ASN A 456 -9.78 3.25 -24.41
N THR A 457 -9.15 2.07 -24.34
CA THR A 457 -7.92 1.71 -25.08
C THR A 457 -7.97 2.02 -26.57
N LYS A 458 -9.07 1.67 -27.26
CA LYS A 458 -9.24 1.91 -28.70
C LYS A 458 -9.27 3.39 -29.08
N ASN A 459 -9.88 4.23 -28.24
CA ASN A 459 -9.97 5.68 -28.50
C ASN A 459 -8.64 6.36 -28.21
N VAL A 460 -7.93 5.91 -27.17
CA VAL A 460 -6.67 6.52 -26.74
C VAL A 460 -5.48 6.02 -27.58
N SER A 461 -5.51 4.79 -28.13
CA SER A 461 -4.46 4.34 -29.07
C SER A 461 -4.49 5.09 -30.41
N ARG A 462 -5.69 5.51 -30.84
CA ARG A 462 -5.85 6.38 -32.02
C ARG A 462 -5.19 7.75 -31.82
N PHE A 463 -5.25 8.29 -30.61
CA PHE A 463 -4.65 9.56 -30.22
C PHE A 463 -3.10 9.55 -30.31
N GLU A 464 -2.45 8.43 -29.99
CA GLU A 464 -0.99 8.27 -30.09
C GLU A 464 -0.51 8.31 -31.56
N VAL A 465 -1.22 7.64 -32.46
CA VAL A 465 -0.92 7.67 -33.91
C VAL A 465 -1.05 9.09 -34.44
N GLU A 466 -2.08 9.82 -34.03
CA GLU A 466 -2.33 11.21 -34.44
C GLU A 466 -1.27 12.18 -33.86
N LEU A 467 -0.80 11.98 -32.63
CA LEU A 467 0.32 12.73 -32.02
C LEU A 467 1.67 12.51 -32.71
N THR A 468 1.93 11.28 -33.17
CA THR A 468 3.19 10.94 -33.83
C THR A 468 3.31 11.67 -35.18
N VAL A 469 2.21 11.83 -35.92
CA VAL A 469 2.13 12.61 -37.17
C VAL A 469 2.40 14.10 -36.94
N ILE A 470 1.91 14.66 -35.83
CA ILE A 470 2.12 16.06 -35.41
C ILE A 470 3.60 16.36 -35.07
N SER A 471 4.40 15.33 -34.74
CA SER A 471 5.79 15.50 -34.32
C SER A 471 6.83 15.61 -35.45
N SER A 472 6.43 15.46 -36.72
CA SER A 472 7.34 15.48 -37.87
C SER A 472 7.97 16.87 -38.14
N ASP A 473 9.22 16.91 -38.60
CA ASP A 473 9.98 18.15 -38.78
C ASP A 473 9.39 19.07 -39.87
N LEU A 474 8.72 18.49 -40.87
CA LEU A 474 7.94 19.23 -41.86
C LEU A 474 6.81 20.05 -41.21
N PHE A 475 6.15 19.47 -40.20
CA PHE A 475 5.02 20.08 -39.49
C PHE A 475 5.47 21.17 -38.51
N LYS A 476 6.60 20.96 -37.81
CA LYS A 476 7.23 21.98 -36.94
C LYS A 476 7.59 23.25 -37.71
N ASN A 477 8.14 23.10 -38.91
CA ASN A 477 8.57 24.23 -39.74
C ASN A 477 7.40 25.00 -40.35
N LEU A 478 6.32 24.32 -40.76
CA LEU A 478 5.14 24.99 -41.35
C LEU A 478 4.43 25.90 -40.35
N ILE A 479 4.26 25.43 -39.10
CA ILE A 479 3.50 26.16 -38.08
C ILE A 479 4.31 27.34 -37.51
N ALA A 480 5.63 27.19 -37.35
CA ALA A 480 6.49 28.27 -36.83
C ALA A 480 6.42 29.56 -37.68
N HIS A 481 6.14 29.42 -38.96
CA HIS A 481 6.09 30.52 -39.91
C HIS A 481 4.66 31.03 -40.18
N ALA A 482 3.65 30.15 -40.16
CA ALA A 482 2.25 30.55 -40.31
C ALA A 482 1.73 31.41 -39.15
N SER A 483 2.33 31.25 -37.95
CA SER A 483 1.94 31.96 -36.74
C SER A 483 2.62 33.33 -36.53
N ASN A 484 3.48 33.80 -37.45
CA ASN A 484 4.15 35.09 -37.32
C ASN A 484 3.30 36.23 -37.91
N PRO A 485 2.74 37.14 -37.08
CA PRO A 485 1.82 38.18 -37.53
C PRO A 485 2.48 39.33 -38.31
N LEU A 486 3.82 39.33 -38.44
CA LEU A 486 4.59 40.39 -39.10
C LEU A 486 4.89 40.10 -40.58
N ILE A 487 4.42 38.97 -41.11
CA ILE A 487 4.72 38.52 -42.48
C ILE A 487 3.52 38.84 -43.39
N THR A 488 3.75 39.55 -44.49
CA THR A 488 2.70 39.87 -45.47
C THR A 488 2.26 38.63 -46.25
N GLU A 489 1.06 38.66 -46.85
CA GLU A 489 0.54 37.55 -47.68
C GLU A 489 1.52 37.14 -48.79
N GLU A 490 2.19 38.12 -49.39
CA GLU A 490 3.18 37.93 -50.46
C GLU A 490 4.48 37.27 -49.96
N GLN A 491 4.93 37.61 -48.76
CA GLN A 491 6.06 36.95 -48.09
C GLN A 491 5.70 35.52 -47.65
N ARG A 492 4.44 35.29 -47.26
CA ARG A 492 3.91 33.96 -46.93
C ARG A 492 3.89 33.06 -48.16
N ILE A 493 3.45 33.57 -49.31
CA ILE A 493 3.50 32.89 -50.61
C ILE A 493 4.95 32.60 -51.02
N THR A 494 5.86 33.56 -50.88
CA THR A 494 7.29 33.38 -51.21
C THR A 494 7.96 32.31 -50.33
N LEU A 495 7.63 32.27 -49.05
CA LEU A 495 8.18 31.30 -48.11
C LEU A 495 7.59 29.90 -48.33
N ILE A 496 6.30 29.80 -48.64
CA ILE A 496 5.64 28.56 -49.09
C ILE A 496 6.34 28.06 -50.36
N ASN A 497 6.63 28.93 -51.33
CA ASN A 497 7.36 28.57 -52.54
C ASN A 497 8.79 28.05 -52.25
N ASN A 498 9.47 28.60 -51.23
CA ASN A 498 10.79 28.10 -50.81
C ASN A 498 10.69 26.71 -50.13
N LEU A 499 9.70 26.49 -49.24
CA LEU A 499 9.43 25.18 -48.63
C LEU A 499 9.00 24.12 -49.67
N ILE A 500 8.26 24.55 -50.69
CA ILE A 500 7.89 23.74 -51.85
C ILE A 500 9.16 23.28 -52.60
N ASN A 501 10.15 24.15 -52.76
CA ASN A 501 11.41 23.82 -53.44
C ASN A 501 12.38 22.97 -52.61
N ASP A 502 12.33 23.07 -51.28
CA ASP A 502 13.17 22.26 -50.38
C ASP A 502 12.64 20.82 -50.17
N SER A 503 11.32 20.62 -50.23
CA SER A 503 10.68 19.31 -49.97
C SER A 503 10.44 18.46 -51.23
N GLU A 504 10.24 19.09 -52.38
CA GLU A 504 10.20 18.43 -53.69
C GLU A 504 10.91 19.34 -54.70
N PRO A 505 12.24 19.20 -54.89
CA PRO A 505 13.01 20.10 -55.76
C PRO A 505 12.44 20.10 -57.19
N GLU A 506 12.38 21.28 -57.79
CA GLU A 506 11.92 21.45 -59.17
C GLU A 506 12.79 20.59 -60.10
N ILE A 507 12.17 19.87 -61.02
CA ILE A 507 12.92 19.13 -62.04
C ILE A 507 13.64 20.16 -62.91
N ASN A 508 14.97 20.19 -62.82
CA ASN A 508 15.81 21.00 -63.70
C ASN A 508 16.39 20.09 -64.79
N SER A 509 15.53 19.73 -65.76
CA SER A 509 15.90 18.91 -66.91
C SER A 509 15.50 19.60 -68.21
N ASP A 510 16.35 19.48 -69.23
CA ASP A 510 16.04 19.89 -70.61
C ASP A 510 15.28 18.78 -71.37
N ASN A 511 15.03 17.63 -70.73
CA ASN A 511 14.35 16.49 -71.33
C ASN A 511 12.86 16.45 -70.95
N ILE A 512 11.98 16.60 -71.94
CA ILE A 512 10.52 16.59 -71.79
C ILE A 512 10.02 15.26 -71.17
N LEU A 513 10.73 14.15 -71.37
CA LEU A 513 10.35 12.84 -70.83
C LEU A 513 10.43 12.78 -69.29
N ASP A 514 11.29 13.58 -68.66
CA ASP A 514 11.42 13.63 -67.20
C ASP A 514 10.19 14.31 -66.56
N TYR A 515 9.60 15.28 -67.25
CA TYR A 515 8.35 15.91 -66.83
C TYR A 515 7.15 14.97 -66.96
N LYS A 516 7.13 14.06 -67.94
CA LYS A 516 6.02 13.12 -68.13
C LYS A 516 5.82 12.20 -66.92
N ALA A 517 6.90 11.61 -66.40
CA ALA A 517 6.83 10.76 -65.21
C ALA A 517 6.31 11.53 -63.99
N GLU A 518 6.72 12.80 -63.87
CA GLU A 518 6.34 13.65 -62.76
C GLU A 518 4.88 14.12 -62.85
N PHE A 519 4.39 14.42 -64.04
CA PHE A 519 2.97 14.70 -64.29
C PHE A 519 2.09 13.51 -63.88
N LEU A 520 2.49 12.29 -64.23
CA LEU A 520 1.77 11.07 -63.88
C LEU A 520 1.80 10.79 -62.36
N ARG A 521 2.93 11.08 -61.70
CA ARG A 521 3.04 11.01 -60.24
C ARG A 521 2.09 12.00 -59.57
N MET A 522 2.06 13.24 -60.05
CA MET A 522 1.22 14.30 -59.49
C MET A 522 -0.27 14.08 -59.78
N SER A 523 -0.64 13.69 -61.00
CA SER A 523 -2.02 13.36 -61.37
C SER A 523 -2.57 12.22 -60.52
N SER A 524 -1.76 11.17 -60.31
CA SER A 524 -2.12 10.02 -59.47
C SER A 524 -2.48 10.43 -58.05
N TYR A 525 -1.76 11.40 -57.46
CA TYR A 525 -2.08 11.92 -56.14
C TYR A 525 -3.33 12.79 -56.15
N LEU A 526 -3.43 13.71 -57.11
CA LEU A 526 -4.60 14.59 -57.28
C LEU A 526 -5.91 13.79 -57.39
N LYS A 527 -5.89 12.68 -58.15
CA LYS A 527 -7.02 11.75 -58.31
C LYS A 527 -7.37 10.99 -57.03
N ARG A 528 -6.37 10.63 -56.22
CA ARG A 528 -6.59 9.86 -54.97
C ARG A 528 -7.01 10.74 -53.81
N ALA A 529 -6.29 11.85 -53.58
CA ALA A 529 -6.35 12.63 -52.35
C ALA A 529 -6.91 14.05 -52.52
N GLY A 530 -7.08 14.55 -53.74
CA GLY A 530 -7.63 15.88 -53.99
C GLY A 530 -9.15 15.96 -53.83
N SER A 531 -9.68 17.17 -53.68
CA SER A 531 -11.11 17.47 -53.80
C SER A 531 -11.63 17.18 -55.22
N LEU A 532 -12.95 17.15 -55.42
CA LEU A 532 -13.55 16.73 -56.68
C LEU A 532 -13.00 17.49 -57.91
N ASP A 533 -12.80 18.81 -57.80
CA ASP A 533 -12.17 19.66 -58.81
C ASP A 533 -10.72 19.25 -59.10
N LYS A 534 -9.95 18.90 -58.06
CA LYS A 534 -8.56 18.43 -58.19
C LYS A 534 -8.48 17.04 -58.79
N LYS A 535 -9.45 16.17 -58.52
CA LYS A 535 -9.53 14.84 -59.16
C LYS A 535 -9.80 14.96 -60.65
N ILE A 536 -10.72 15.86 -61.04
CA ILE A 536 -11.00 16.17 -62.45
C ILE A 536 -9.75 16.76 -63.11
N PHE A 537 -9.07 17.70 -62.44
CA PHE A 537 -7.82 18.27 -62.93
C PHE A 537 -6.71 17.21 -63.05
N GLY A 538 -6.58 16.30 -62.08
CA GLY A 538 -5.64 15.19 -62.12
C GLY A 538 -5.90 14.24 -63.30
N GLN A 539 -7.16 13.93 -63.60
CA GLN A 539 -7.51 13.15 -64.80
C GLN A 539 -7.09 13.87 -66.09
N PHE A 540 -7.38 15.17 -66.19
CA PHE A 540 -6.93 15.98 -67.32
C PHE A 540 -5.40 15.97 -67.49
N VAL A 541 -4.65 16.08 -66.39
CA VAL A 541 -3.17 16.03 -66.40
C VAL A 541 -2.66 14.68 -66.89
N GLU A 542 -3.31 13.58 -66.50
CA GLU A 542 -2.96 12.23 -66.97
C GLU A 542 -3.25 12.06 -68.47
N ASP A 543 -4.39 12.55 -68.94
CA ASP A 543 -4.80 12.46 -70.36
C ASP A 543 -3.87 13.27 -71.29
N VAL A 544 -3.32 14.38 -70.78
CA VAL A 544 -2.39 15.25 -71.53
C VAL A 544 -0.93 14.81 -71.41
N ALA A 545 -0.58 13.95 -70.44
CA ALA A 545 0.79 13.52 -70.18
C ALA A 545 1.46 12.83 -71.39
N ASP A 546 0.71 12.08 -72.18
CA ASP A 546 1.21 11.43 -73.40
C ASP A 546 1.43 12.41 -74.57
N GLN A 547 0.79 13.59 -74.51
CA GLN A 547 0.87 14.62 -75.55
C GLN A 547 2.00 15.62 -75.31
N LEU A 548 2.66 15.58 -74.14
CA LEU A 548 3.74 16.50 -73.76
C LEU A 548 4.90 16.51 -74.76
N ILE A 549 5.19 15.37 -75.40
CA ILE A 549 6.26 15.26 -76.41
C ILE A 549 6.01 16.11 -77.67
N ASN A 550 4.77 16.54 -77.89
CA ASN A 550 4.37 17.36 -79.02
C ASN A 550 4.32 18.87 -78.69
N LEU A 551 4.58 19.25 -77.43
CA LEU A 551 4.59 20.64 -76.98
C LEU A 551 6.01 21.22 -77.01
N LYS A 552 6.11 22.54 -77.13
CA LYS A 552 7.40 23.23 -76.97
C LYS A 552 7.82 23.15 -75.50
N TYR A 553 9.12 23.09 -75.24
CA TYR A 553 9.68 23.02 -73.89
C TYR A 553 9.12 24.09 -72.93
N GLY A 554 8.99 25.34 -73.41
CA GLY A 554 8.39 26.42 -72.61
C GLY A 554 6.93 26.16 -72.21
N GLU A 555 6.14 25.54 -73.09
CA GLU A 555 4.74 25.19 -72.83
C GLU A 555 4.63 24.02 -71.84
N VAL A 556 5.55 23.06 -71.91
CA VAL A 556 5.67 21.96 -70.92
C VAL A 556 6.04 22.51 -69.55
N LEU A 557 6.96 23.47 -69.48
CA LEU A 557 7.39 24.10 -68.24
C LEU A 557 6.28 24.93 -67.59
N ASP A 558 5.53 25.70 -68.38
CA ASP A 558 4.39 26.47 -67.86
C ASP A 558 3.28 25.56 -67.34
N LEU A 559 2.97 24.49 -68.08
CA LEU A 559 2.00 23.49 -67.64
C LEU A 559 2.49 22.76 -66.38
N TYR A 560 3.78 22.43 -66.30
CA TYR A 560 4.39 21.79 -65.13
C TYR A 560 4.22 22.62 -63.87
N LYS A 561 4.48 23.93 -63.95
CA LYS A 561 4.30 24.85 -62.82
C LYS A 561 2.86 24.87 -62.32
N VAL A 562 1.89 24.89 -63.24
CA VAL A 562 0.47 24.86 -62.89
C VAL A 562 0.10 23.53 -62.23
N VAL A 563 0.51 22.40 -62.80
CA VAL A 563 0.21 21.07 -62.24
C VAL A 563 0.83 20.87 -60.85
N ARG A 564 2.09 21.28 -60.69
CA ARG A 564 2.81 21.23 -59.42
C ARG A 564 2.13 22.07 -58.35
N GLN A 565 1.68 23.28 -58.69
CA GLN A 565 0.93 24.12 -57.75
C GLN A 565 -0.39 23.47 -57.32
N GLN A 566 -1.16 22.89 -58.24
CA GLN A 566 -2.43 22.25 -57.91
C GLN A 566 -2.24 20.98 -57.07
N TYR A 567 -1.22 20.18 -57.40
CA TYR A 567 -0.81 19.01 -56.63
C TYR A 567 -0.47 19.37 -55.18
N PHE A 568 0.28 20.46 -54.97
CA PHE A 568 0.65 20.90 -53.63
C PHE A 568 -0.54 21.48 -52.88
N ASN A 569 -1.39 22.29 -53.53
CA ASN A 569 -2.63 22.77 -52.93
C ASN A 569 -3.50 21.60 -52.43
N ALA A 570 -3.61 20.52 -53.22
CA ALA A 570 -4.33 19.32 -52.78
C ALA A 570 -3.67 18.60 -51.59
N LYS A 571 -2.33 18.53 -51.53
CA LYS A 571 -1.60 18.04 -50.34
C LYS A 571 -1.90 18.90 -49.12
N PHE A 572 -1.90 20.22 -49.28
CA PHE A 572 -2.13 21.17 -48.22
C PHE A 572 -3.57 21.12 -47.71
N ASP A 573 -4.55 21.05 -48.61
CA ASP A 573 -5.97 20.88 -48.29
C ASP A 573 -6.21 19.55 -47.56
N TYR A 574 -5.54 18.47 -47.97
CA TYR A 574 -5.60 17.18 -47.30
C TYR A 574 -5.02 17.23 -45.88
N VAL A 575 -3.89 17.91 -45.69
CA VAL A 575 -3.29 18.14 -44.36
C VAL A 575 -4.19 19.02 -43.49
N LEU A 576 -4.79 20.09 -44.06
CA LEU A 576 -5.74 20.94 -43.35
C LEU A 576 -7.02 20.18 -42.97
N ALA A 577 -7.54 19.31 -43.84
CA ALA A 577 -8.69 18.47 -43.54
C ALA A 577 -8.40 17.50 -42.39
N ILE A 578 -7.20 16.91 -42.34
CA ILE A 578 -6.74 16.10 -41.20
C ILE A 578 -6.62 16.96 -39.94
N LEU A 579 -6.08 18.17 -40.04
CA LEU A 579 -5.96 19.14 -38.93
C LEU A 579 -7.32 19.54 -38.36
N PHE A 580 -8.27 19.95 -39.20
CA PHE A 580 -9.62 20.31 -38.76
C PHE A 580 -10.37 19.11 -38.19
N THR A 581 -10.21 17.93 -38.78
CA THR A 581 -10.82 16.70 -38.27
C THR A 581 -10.21 16.30 -36.93
N ALA A 582 -8.89 16.41 -36.76
CA ALA A 582 -8.22 16.17 -35.48
C ALA A 582 -8.67 17.18 -34.42
N VAL A 583 -8.69 18.48 -34.73
CA VAL A 583 -9.15 19.53 -33.79
C VAL A 583 -10.63 19.34 -33.40
N GLU A 584 -11.51 19.01 -34.34
CA GLU A 584 -12.92 18.70 -34.05
C GLU A 584 -13.07 17.38 -33.26
N SER A 585 -12.20 16.39 -33.50
CA SER A 585 -12.18 15.11 -32.75
C SER A 585 -11.62 15.24 -31.33
N PHE A 586 -10.80 16.26 -31.07
CA PHE A 586 -10.29 16.59 -29.74
C PHE A 586 -11.33 17.31 -28.88
N LYS A 587 -12.34 17.95 -29.48
CA LYS A 587 -13.35 18.76 -28.77
C LYS A 587 -14.16 17.97 -27.73
N PRO A 588 -14.65 16.73 -27.99
CA PRO A 588 -15.30 15.91 -26.98
C PRO A 588 -14.34 15.43 -25.90
N VAL A 589 -13.06 15.19 -26.22
CA VAL A 589 -12.03 14.75 -25.27
C VAL A 589 -11.63 15.88 -24.33
N ILE A 590 -11.48 17.11 -24.84
CA ILE A 590 -11.25 18.32 -24.05
C ILE A 590 -12.48 18.62 -23.17
N GLN A 591 -13.70 18.47 -23.70
CA GLN A 591 -14.94 18.62 -22.93
C GLN A 591 -15.08 17.56 -21.84
N ALA A 592 -14.83 16.28 -22.13
CA ALA A 592 -14.85 15.20 -21.15
C ALA A 592 -13.74 15.35 -20.09
N SER A 593 -12.55 15.82 -20.49
CA SER A 593 -11.43 16.10 -19.58
C SER A 593 -11.66 17.32 -18.69
N LEU A 594 -12.42 18.31 -19.17
CA LEU A 594 -12.88 19.47 -18.38
C LEU A 594 -13.97 19.08 -17.36
N ILE A 595 -14.86 18.16 -17.72
CA ILE A 595 -15.95 17.68 -16.87
C ILE A 595 -15.45 16.70 -15.79
N ALA A 596 -14.56 15.76 -16.14
CA ALA A 596 -14.18 14.66 -15.26
C ALA A 596 -12.99 14.92 -14.31
N VAL A 597 -12.05 15.82 -14.67
CA VAL A 597 -10.70 15.80 -14.06
C VAL A 597 -10.39 17.01 -13.16
N GLY A 598 -11.18 18.08 -13.18
CA GLY A 598 -10.84 19.32 -12.47
C GLY A 598 -9.65 20.02 -13.13
N GLY A 599 -9.85 21.26 -13.59
CA GLY A 599 -9.03 21.93 -14.59
C GLY A 599 -7.52 21.97 -14.39
N GLY A 600 -6.96 21.70 -13.21
CA GLY A 600 -5.51 21.75 -12.96
C GLY A 600 -4.66 20.74 -13.75
N ALA A 601 -5.14 19.51 -14.01
CA ALA A 601 -4.40 18.54 -14.81
C ALA A 601 -4.56 18.81 -16.32
N THR A 602 -5.78 19.12 -16.76
CA THR A 602 -6.12 19.46 -18.14
C THR A 602 -5.42 20.75 -18.58
N VAL A 603 -5.34 21.78 -17.72
CA VAL A 603 -4.58 23.02 -17.99
C VAL A 603 -3.08 22.74 -18.08
N ARG A 604 -2.52 21.86 -17.24
CA ARG A 604 -1.11 21.48 -17.35
C ARG A 604 -0.81 20.70 -18.63
N ILE A 605 -1.68 19.76 -19.02
CA ILE A 605 -1.57 19.04 -20.30
C ILE A 605 -1.66 20.03 -21.48
N LEU A 606 -2.63 20.94 -21.45
CA LEU A 606 -2.82 21.96 -22.48
C LEU A 606 -1.71 23.06 -22.48
N GLN A 607 -1.07 23.35 -21.34
CA GLN A 607 0.09 24.24 -21.22
C GLN A 607 1.43 23.55 -21.59
N SER A 608 1.47 22.22 -21.54
CA SER A 608 2.61 21.42 -21.97
C SER A 608 2.68 21.29 -23.49
N ILE A 609 1.57 21.62 -24.18
CA ILE A 609 1.54 21.79 -25.63
C ILE A 609 2.42 23.00 -25.96
N PRO A 610 3.49 22.84 -26.76
CA PRO A 610 4.32 23.96 -27.16
C PRO A 610 3.47 25.05 -27.78
N THR A 611 3.72 26.32 -27.44
CA THR A 611 2.85 27.48 -27.76
C THR A 611 2.53 27.64 -29.25
N ILE A 612 3.42 27.12 -30.10
CA ILE A 612 3.30 26.99 -31.55
C ILE A 612 2.07 26.15 -31.98
N TYR A 613 1.62 25.17 -31.19
CA TYR A 613 0.48 24.29 -31.50
C TYR A 613 -0.84 24.73 -30.85
N VAL A 614 -0.88 25.93 -30.25
CA VAL A 614 -2.07 26.48 -29.60
C VAL A 614 -2.80 27.40 -30.58
N SER A 615 -3.96 26.98 -31.09
CA SER A 615 -4.80 27.83 -31.96
C SER A 615 -5.28 29.10 -31.22
N THR A 616 -5.71 30.12 -31.95
CA THR A 616 -6.27 31.35 -31.35
C THR A 616 -7.45 31.05 -30.41
N GLU A 617 -8.29 30.09 -30.78
CA GLU A 617 -9.43 29.62 -29.98
C GLU A 617 -8.96 28.89 -28.72
N LEU A 618 -7.94 28.03 -28.83
CA LEU A 618 -7.34 27.31 -27.70
C LEU A 618 -6.57 28.27 -26.78
N SER A 619 -5.94 29.31 -27.34
CA SER A 619 -5.27 30.39 -26.63
C SER A 619 -6.27 31.26 -25.87
N LEU A 620 -7.43 31.55 -26.45
CA LEU A 620 -8.53 32.25 -25.75
C LEU A 620 -9.11 31.39 -24.61
N VAL A 621 -9.21 30.07 -24.79
CA VAL A 621 -9.61 29.14 -23.73
C VAL A 621 -8.54 29.08 -22.63
N LEU A 622 -7.26 28.94 -22.98
CA LEU A 622 -6.13 28.96 -22.03
C LEU A 622 -6.03 30.29 -21.28
N THR A 623 -6.23 31.42 -21.95
CA THR A 623 -6.21 32.77 -21.36
C THR A 623 -7.42 33.02 -20.46
N ARG A 624 -8.57 32.39 -20.73
CA ARG A 624 -9.75 32.38 -19.84
C ARG A 624 -9.58 31.47 -18.62
N LEU A 625 -8.74 30.44 -18.72
CA LEU A 625 -8.46 29.47 -17.65
C LEU A 625 -7.24 29.88 -16.78
N SER A 626 -6.28 30.62 -17.32
CA SER A 626 -5.01 31.00 -16.66
C SER A 626 -5.16 31.86 -15.38
N PRO A 627 -6.09 32.82 -15.27
CA PRO A 627 -6.28 33.59 -14.04
C PRO A 627 -7.10 32.86 -12.98
N VAL A 628 -7.74 31.73 -13.33
CA VAL A 628 -8.81 31.10 -12.52
C VAL A 628 -8.30 29.88 -11.73
N PHE A 629 -7.16 29.28 -12.12
CA PHE A 629 -6.64 28.04 -11.51
C PHE A 629 -5.36 28.20 -10.67
N LEU A 630 -4.84 29.41 -10.48
CA LEU A 630 -3.74 29.67 -9.56
C LEU A 630 -4.22 30.53 -8.38
N PRO A 631 -4.55 29.94 -7.22
CA PRO A 631 -4.01 30.55 -6.00
C PRO A 631 -2.49 30.51 -6.18
N ALA A 632 -1.81 31.63 -5.89
CA ALA A 632 -0.36 31.72 -5.96
C ALA A 632 0.28 30.42 -5.43
N ALA A 633 1.23 29.85 -6.16
CA ALA A 633 1.86 28.56 -5.90
C ALA A 633 2.58 28.44 -4.54
N ASN A 634 2.37 29.40 -3.62
CA ASN A 634 2.93 29.49 -2.28
C ASN A 634 1.87 29.47 -1.15
N SER A 635 0.58 29.22 -1.38
CA SER A 635 -0.37 29.03 -0.26
C SER A 635 -0.43 27.56 0.18
N THR A 636 0.24 27.23 1.28
CA THR A 636 0.16 25.93 1.96
C THR A 636 -1.22 25.75 2.60
N PHE A 637 -2.18 25.19 1.86
CA PHE A 637 -3.46 24.77 2.44
C PHE A 637 -3.28 23.61 3.44
N SER A 638 -4.04 23.66 4.53
CA SER A 638 -4.06 22.68 5.62
C SER A 638 -4.56 21.32 5.14
N ALA A 639 -4.19 20.26 5.85
CA ALA A 639 -4.67 18.92 5.57
C ALA A 639 -6.21 18.82 5.70
N ALA A 640 -6.81 19.56 6.64
CA ALA A 640 -8.26 19.61 6.83
C ALA A 640 -8.96 20.27 5.64
N TYR A 641 -8.43 21.37 5.11
CA TYR A 641 -8.96 22.01 3.90
C TYR A 641 -8.88 21.07 2.68
N LYS A 642 -7.75 20.35 2.53
CA LYS A 642 -7.58 19.36 1.45
C LYS A 642 -8.52 18.16 1.57
N SER A 643 -9.00 17.86 2.78
CA SER A 643 -9.96 16.77 3.03
C SER A 643 -11.40 17.08 2.61
N LEU A 644 -11.72 18.34 2.26
CA LEU A 644 -13.03 18.71 1.75
C LEU A 644 -13.15 18.36 0.26
N LEU A 645 -14.20 17.61 -0.09
CA LEU A 645 -14.35 16.96 -1.41
C LEU A 645 -14.32 17.95 -2.58
N HIS A 646 -14.86 19.16 -2.39
CA HIS A 646 -14.96 20.17 -3.44
C HIS A 646 -14.23 21.47 -3.11
N ALA A 647 -13.99 21.78 -1.82
CA ALA A 647 -13.46 23.10 -1.46
C ALA A 647 -12.04 23.28 -2.00
N SER A 648 -11.19 22.25 -1.89
CA SER A 648 -9.84 22.24 -2.44
C SER A 648 -9.80 22.33 -3.98
N LYS A 649 -10.87 21.89 -4.66
CA LYS A 649 -11.02 21.91 -6.13
C LYS A 649 -11.37 23.30 -6.67
N TYR A 650 -12.25 24.02 -5.99
CA TYR A 650 -12.78 25.31 -6.48
C TYR A 650 -12.22 26.54 -5.74
N GLY A 651 -11.49 26.32 -4.63
CA GLY A 651 -10.88 27.39 -3.85
C GLY A 651 -11.87 28.19 -3.01
N ILE A 652 -11.39 29.29 -2.44
CA ILE A 652 -12.21 30.28 -1.72
C ILE A 652 -12.43 31.49 -2.64
N GLN A 653 -13.66 31.69 -3.11
CA GLN A 653 -14.02 32.78 -4.03
C GLN A 653 -15.30 33.46 -3.54
N THR A 654 -15.80 34.49 -4.22
CA THR A 654 -17.13 35.02 -3.90
C THR A 654 -18.22 34.04 -4.34
N TYR A 655 -19.39 34.09 -3.72
CA TYR A 655 -20.53 33.25 -4.14
C TYR A 655 -20.85 33.41 -5.64
N SER A 656 -20.90 34.65 -6.13
CA SER A 656 -21.14 34.94 -7.56
C SER A 656 -20.09 34.35 -8.50
N GLN A 657 -18.81 34.39 -8.09
CA GLN A 657 -17.72 33.81 -8.86
C GLN A 657 -17.85 32.29 -8.92
N LEU A 658 -18.16 31.62 -7.80
CA LEU A 658 -18.39 30.17 -7.76
C LEU A 658 -19.62 29.77 -8.56
N GLU A 659 -20.71 30.52 -8.48
CA GLU A 659 -21.91 30.23 -9.27
C GLU A 659 -21.64 30.36 -10.77
N LEU A 660 -20.99 31.45 -11.19
CA LEU A 660 -20.59 31.66 -12.58
C LEU A 660 -19.63 30.57 -13.04
N HIS A 661 -18.68 30.17 -12.18
CA HIS A 661 -17.74 29.09 -12.45
C HIS A 661 -18.46 27.77 -12.71
N LEU A 662 -19.35 27.34 -11.81
CA LEU A 662 -20.09 26.08 -11.96
C LEU A 662 -21.02 26.11 -13.19
N ARG A 663 -21.67 27.25 -13.45
CA ARG A 663 -22.54 27.46 -14.62
C ARG A 663 -21.74 27.36 -15.93
N ASN A 664 -20.57 27.97 -15.99
CA ASN A 664 -19.71 27.94 -17.17
C ASN A 664 -19.15 26.54 -17.46
N LEU A 665 -19.01 25.70 -16.43
CA LEU A 665 -18.65 24.30 -16.57
C LEU A 665 -19.84 23.39 -16.93
N GLY A 666 -21.04 23.93 -17.06
CA GLY A 666 -22.25 23.14 -17.29
C GLY A 666 -22.64 22.24 -16.11
N ILE A 667 -22.11 22.50 -14.91
CA ILE A 667 -22.34 21.65 -13.74
C ILE A 667 -23.69 22.02 -13.11
N ASN A 668 -24.62 21.09 -13.18
CA ASN A 668 -25.84 21.16 -12.38
C ASN A 668 -25.51 20.79 -10.93
N ARG A 669 -25.56 21.77 -10.03
CA ARG A 669 -25.29 21.62 -8.60
C ARG A 669 -26.13 20.53 -7.93
N THR A 670 -27.40 20.39 -8.31
CA THR A 670 -28.33 19.43 -7.69
C THR A 670 -27.99 18.01 -8.10
N GLU A 671 -27.73 17.78 -9.38
CA GLU A 671 -27.36 16.46 -9.93
C GLU A 671 -25.98 16.00 -9.42
N ASN A 672 -25.09 16.94 -9.15
CA ASN A 672 -23.73 16.67 -8.69
C ASN A 672 -23.57 16.73 -7.17
N TYR A 673 -24.67 16.87 -6.42
CA TYR A 673 -24.66 16.99 -4.96
C TYR A 673 -23.66 18.05 -4.44
N MET A 674 -23.63 19.22 -5.08
CA MET A 674 -22.75 20.34 -4.74
C MET A 674 -23.55 21.50 -4.16
N GLN A 675 -23.04 22.10 -3.08
CA GLN A 675 -23.55 23.35 -2.54
C GLN A 675 -22.44 24.38 -2.36
N ILE A 676 -22.78 25.65 -2.65
CA ILE A 676 -21.90 26.78 -2.36
C ILE A 676 -22.23 27.26 -0.94
N HIS A 677 -21.29 27.06 -0.03
CA HIS A 677 -21.38 27.47 1.36
C HIS A 677 -20.71 28.84 1.56
N HIS A 678 -21.40 29.78 2.20
CA HIS A 678 -20.79 31.05 2.62
C HIS A 678 -20.00 30.81 3.89
N LEU A 679 -18.76 31.32 3.98
CA LEU A 679 -17.96 31.18 5.20
C LEU A 679 -18.57 31.91 6.41
N ILE A 680 -19.46 32.87 6.19
CA ILE A 680 -20.31 33.46 7.22
C ILE A 680 -21.75 33.34 6.74
N GLU A 681 -22.64 32.82 7.60
CA GLU A 681 -24.03 32.57 7.19
C GLU A 681 -24.78 33.87 6.87
N GLN A 682 -25.47 33.88 5.73
CA GLN A 682 -26.20 35.04 5.22
C GLN A 682 -27.21 35.65 6.21
N ARG A 683 -27.74 34.83 7.13
CA ARG A 683 -28.70 35.28 8.16
C ARG A 683 -28.14 36.39 9.06
N PHE A 684 -26.82 36.52 9.16
CA PHE A 684 -26.18 37.55 9.96
C PHE A 684 -26.05 38.91 9.26
N LEU A 685 -26.42 39.03 7.98
CA LEU A 685 -26.32 40.30 7.23
C LEU A 685 -27.01 41.48 7.94
N SER A 686 -28.15 41.22 8.61
CA SER A 686 -28.92 42.24 9.33
C SER A 686 -28.29 42.69 10.66
N ARG A 687 -27.18 42.07 11.09
CA ARG A 687 -26.54 42.40 12.38
C ARG A 687 -25.64 43.63 12.24
N PRO A 688 -25.64 44.54 13.25
CA PRO A 688 -24.75 45.70 13.25
C PRO A 688 -23.29 45.31 13.01
N GLY A 689 -22.64 45.99 12.06
CA GLY A 689 -21.22 45.80 11.73
C GLY A 689 -20.89 44.67 10.75
N VAL A 690 -21.80 43.71 10.48
CA VAL A 690 -21.52 42.60 9.54
C VAL A 690 -21.42 43.10 8.10
N ALA A 691 -22.35 43.97 7.67
CA ALA A 691 -22.31 44.55 6.33
C ALA A 691 -21.07 45.44 6.10
N GLN A 692 -20.53 46.06 7.14
CA GLN A 692 -19.28 46.83 7.06
C GLN A 692 -18.06 45.90 6.95
N TRP A 693 -18.12 44.73 7.60
CA TRP A 693 -17.03 43.75 7.58
C TRP A 693 -16.95 42.98 6.26
N LEU A 694 -18.07 42.46 5.75
CA LEU A 694 -18.10 41.54 4.60
C LEU A 694 -18.71 42.15 3.33
N GLY A 695 -19.30 43.34 3.44
CA GLY A 695 -20.10 43.98 2.39
C GLY A 695 -21.60 43.70 2.53
N SER A 696 -22.43 44.56 1.95
CA SER A 696 -23.90 44.46 2.02
C SER A 696 -24.52 43.46 1.02
N ASN A 697 -23.76 43.05 0.01
CA ASN A 697 -24.19 42.07 -1.00
C ASN A 697 -23.57 40.70 -0.71
N THR A 698 -24.40 39.75 -0.27
CA THR A 698 -23.96 38.39 0.08
C THR A 698 -23.36 37.63 -1.10
N ASN A 699 -23.69 37.98 -2.34
CA ASN A 699 -23.06 37.39 -3.52
C ASN A 699 -21.55 37.65 -3.60
N ASN A 700 -21.07 38.71 -2.93
CA ASN A 700 -19.66 39.07 -2.86
C ASN A 700 -18.94 38.47 -1.65
N TRP A 701 -19.66 37.76 -0.78
CA TRP A 701 -19.06 37.15 0.41
C TRP A 701 -18.25 35.92 0.04
N LYS A 702 -17.14 35.71 0.76
CA LYS A 702 -16.26 34.56 0.57
C LYS A 702 -17.00 33.27 0.89
N SER A 703 -16.84 32.31 -0.03
CA SER A 703 -17.60 31.08 -0.09
C SER A 703 -16.73 29.95 -0.62
N ILE A 704 -17.20 28.72 -0.43
CA ILE A 704 -16.58 27.48 -0.91
C ILE A 704 -17.62 26.56 -1.52
N VAL A 705 -17.20 25.62 -2.34
CA VAL A 705 -18.05 24.52 -2.80
C VAL A 705 -17.80 23.31 -1.92
N VAL A 706 -18.86 22.67 -1.43
CA VAL A 706 -18.80 21.52 -0.51
C VAL A 706 -19.83 20.47 -0.92
N SER A 707 -19.61 19.22 -0.50
CA SER A 707 -20.56 18.15 -0.79
C SER A 707 -21.86 18.31 -0.02
N SER A 708 -22.98 18.05 -0.70
CA SER A 708 -24.33 17.98 -0.12
C SER A 708 -24.94 16.59 -0.29
N VAL A 709 -24.11 15.55 -0.45
CA VAL A 709 -24.56 14.15 -0.54
C VAL A 709 -25.32 13.78 0.75
N PRO A 710 -26.54 13.22 0.70
CA PRO A 710 -27.27 12.84 1.90
C PRO A 710 -26.52 11.87 2.82
N GLY A 711 -26.77 11.93 4.13
CA GLY A 711 -26.11 11.07 5.12
C GLY A 711 -24.72 11.56 5.52
N SER A 712 -23.76 10.65 5.67
CA SER A 712 -22.39 10.94 6.15
C SER A 712 -21.54 11.77 5.18
N GLY A 713 -21.96 11.90 3.92
CA GLY A 713 -21.28 12.71 2.90
C GLY A 713 -21.67 14.18 2.87
N ASN A 714 -22.61 14.64 3.71
CA ASN A 714 -23.12 16.01 3.66
C ASN A 714 -22.18 16.98 4.38
N GLU A 715 -21.05 17.30 3.77
CA GLU A 715 -20.07 18.25 4.31
C GLU A 715 -20.71 19.61 4.61
N HIS A 716 -21.56 20.11 3.71
CA HIS A 716 -22.27 21.37 3.89
C HIS A 716 -23.02 21.42 5.23
N TYR A 717 -23.80 20.37 5.51
CA TYR A 717 -24.59 20.31 6.74
C TYR A 717 -23.76 19.91 7.96
N LEU A 718 -23.03 18.80 7.88
CA LEU A 718 -22.37 18.17 9.03
C LEU A 718 -21.17 18.97 9.52
N LYS A 719 -20.38 19.56 8.62
CA LYS A 719 -19.14 20.27 8.99
C LYS A 719 -19.34 21.76 9.22
N PHE A 720 -20.38 22.38 8.65
CA PHE A 720 -20.52 23.83 8.72
C PHE A 720 -21.87 24.30 9.21
N THR A 721 -22.96 24.03 8.49
CA THR A 721 -24.28 24.55 8.87
C THR A 721 -24.72 24.07 10.26
N LYS A 722 -24.45 22.81 10.64
CA LYS A 722 -24.75 22.31 11.99
C LYS A 722 -23.98 23.07 13.07
N LEU A 723 -22.68 23.26 12.87
CA LEU A 723 -21.83 23.97 13.85
C LEU A 723 -22.25 25.44 14.00
N TRP A 724 -22.60 26.11 12.90
CA TRP A 724 -23.15 27.47 12.97
C TRP A 724 -24.49 27.54 13.73
N LYS A 725 -25.34 26.51 13.62
CA LYS A 725 -26.59 26.42 14.41
C LYS A 725 -26.33 26.21 15.89
N GLU A 726 -25.35 25.38 16.24
CA GLU A 726 -24.97 25.11 17.62
C GLU A 726 -24.31 26.33 18.26
N ALA A 727 -23.49 27.07 17.49
CA ALA A 727 -22.87 28.31 17.94
C ALA A 727 -23.86 29.43 18.17
N ILE A 728 -24.73 29.65 17.19
CA ILE A 728 -25.73 30.72 17.18
C ILE A 728 -27.05 30.11 16.72
N ALA A 729 -27.94 29.86 17.68
CA ALA A 729 -29.19 29.18 17.42
C ALA A 729 -30.18 30.01 16.58
N TYR A 730 -31.13 29.31 15.95
CA TYR A 730 -32.29 29.93 15.31
C TYR A 730 -33.37 30.26 16.34
N GLY A 731 -34.10 31.37 16.13
CA GLY A 731 -35.25 31.73 16.96
C GLY A 731 -34.86 32.23 18.35
N ASN A 732 -35.59 31.80 19.38
CA ASN A 732 -35.49 32.34 20.75
C ASN A 732 -34.50 31.60 21.66
N GLY A 733 -34.03 30.40 21.29
CA GLY A 733 -33.01 29.67 22.05
C GLY A 733 -31.62 30.26 21.83
N ALA A 734 -30.71 30.15 22.80
CA ALA A 734 -29.31 30.57 22.67
C ALA A 734 -28.40 29.39 22.26
N GLY A 735 -27.44 29.65 21.37
CA GLY A 735 -26.35 28.71 21.07
C GLY A 735 -25.24 28.77 22.14
N TRP A 736 -24.14 28.06 21.93
CA TRP A 736 -23.03 28.05 22.89
C TRP A 736 -22.34 29.41 23.07
N THR A 737 -22.48 30.33 22.11
CA THR A 737 -22.04 31.73 22.25
C THR A 737 -22.91 32.57 23.21
N GLY A 738 -23.99 31.97 23.74
CA GLY A 738 -25.01 32.67 24.53
C GLY A 738 -25.98 33.52 23.70
N ALA A 739 -25.92 33.44 22.37
CA ALA A 739 -26.71 34.26 21.46
C ALA A 739 -27.50 33.45 20.42
N ASN A 740 -28.46 34.12 19.80
CA ASN A 740 -29.27 33.64 18.69
C ASN A 740 -29.21 34.64 17.53
N THR A 741 -29.75 34.27 16.36
CA THR A 741 -29.71 35.13 15.16
C THR A 741 -30.21 36.57 15.42
N ASN A 742 -31.13 36.76 16.36
CA ASN A 742 -31.78 38.05 16.62
C ASN A 742 -31.00 38.96 17.58
N ASN A 743 -30.09 38.42 18.39
CA ASN A 743 -29.34 39.21 19.38
C ASN A 743 -27.82 39.05 19.30
N VAL A 744 -27.32 38.21 18.40
CA VAL A 744 -25.88 37.99 18.25
C VAL A 744 -25.14 39.27 17.84
N THR A 745 -24.03 39.54 18.53
CA THR A 745 -23.11 40.64 18.23
C THR A 745 -22.07 40.24 17.19
N LEU A 746 -21.45 41.23 16.53
CA LEU A 746 -20.36 40.97 15.57
C LEU A 746 -19.21 40.17 16.20
N GLU A 747 -18.83 40.49 17.44
CA GLU A 747 -17.74 39.78 18.13
C GLU A 747 -18.10 38.33 18.44
N GLN A 748 -19.34 38.03 18.82
CA GLN A 748 -19.80 36.64 18.98
C GLN A 748 -19.77 35.88 17.64
N ILE A 749 -20.09 36.53 16.51
CA ILE A 749 -19.97 35.91 15.18
C ILE A 749 -18.49 35.60 14.85
N LYS A 750 -17.57 36.51 15.16
CA LYS A 750 -16.13 36.29 14.92
C LYS A 750 -15.57 35.18 15.82
N ILE A 751 -15.98 35.11 17.08
CA ILE A 751 -15.61 34.03 18.01
C ILE A 751 -16.13 32.69 17.47
N ALA A 752 -17.40 32.64 17.08
CA ALA A 752 -17.98 31.46 16.45
C ALA A 752 -17.20 31.03 15.19
N ALA A 753 -16.86 31.97 14.30
CA ALA A 753 -16.07 31.67 13.11
C ALA A 753 -14.69 31.09 13.46
N LYS A 754 -13.99 31.65 14.46
CA LYS A 754 -12.68 31.18 14.91
C LYS A 754 -12.73 29.74 15.43
N GLU A 755 -13.77 29.38 16.17
CA GLU A 755 -13.92 28.03 16.70
C GLU A 755 -14.38 27.03 15.63
N ILE A 756 -15.36 27.38 14.80
CA ILE A 756 -15.88 26.52 13.72
C ILE A 756 -14.78 26.22 12.69
N TYR A 757 -13.91 27.19 12.41
CA TYR A 757 -12.86 27.08 11.42
C TYR A 757 -11.45 26.90 12.01
N ALA A 758 -11.33 26.42 13.25
CA ALA A 758 -10.04 26.23 13.91
C ALA A 758 -9.06 25.37 13.09
N ASP A 759 -9.57 24.35 12.39
CA ASP A 759 -8.77 23.46 11.53
C ASP A 759 -8.53 24.01 10.11
N TYR A 760 -9.15 25.15 9.76
CA TYR A 760 -9.16 25.74 8.43
C TYR A 760 -8.62 27.18 8.46
N PRO A 761 -7.30 27.38 8.69
CA PRO A 761 -6.71 28.71 8.83
C PRO A 761 -6.90 29.59 7.58
N GLU A 762 -7.16 29.01 6.42
CA GLU A 762 -7.40 29.73 5.17
C GLU A 762 -8.81 30.33 5.11
N PHE A 763 -9.78 29.72 5.78
CA PHE A 763 -11.11 30.31 5.95
C PHE A 763 -11.03 31.55 6.81
N LEU A 764 -10.34 31.45 7.94
CA LEU A 764 -10.09 32.58 8.85
C LEU A 764 -9.32 33.70 8.15
N GLN A 765 -8.30 33.36 7.35
CA GLN A 765 -7.60 34.32 6.52
C GLN A 765 -8.54 35.02 5.52
N ALA A 766 -9.37 34.25 4.81
CA ALA A 766 -10.23 34.78 3.76
C ALA A 766 -11.30 35.77 4.27
N ILE A 767 -11.70 35.63 5.53
CA ILE A 767 -12.66 36.53 6.19
C ILE A 767 -11.97 37.57 7.11
N GLY A 768 -10.64 37.61 7.14
CA GLY A 768 -9.87 38.61 7.89
C GLY A 768 -9.85 38.41 9.41
N LEU A 769 -9.79 37.15 9.88
CA LEU A 769 -9.77 36.78 11.30
C LEU A 769 -8.49 36.08 11.77
N ASN A 770 -7.46 36.00 10.93
CA ASN A 770 -6.14 35.45 11.29
C ASN A 770 -5.35 36.36 12.24
#